data_AF-A0A821W5L1-F1
#
_entry.id   AF-A0A821W5L1-F1
#
_cell.length_a   1.000
_cell.length_b   1.000
_cell.length_c   1.000
_cell.angle_alpha   90.00
_cell.angle_beta   90.00
_cell.angle_gamma   90.00
#
_symmetry.space_group_name_H-M   'P 1'
#
loop_
_entity.id
_entity.type
_entity.pdbx_description
1 polymer ?
#
loop_
_entity_poly.entity_id
_entity_poly.type
_entity_poly.pdbx_seq_one_letter_code
_entity_poly.pdbx_strand_id
1 'polypeptide(L)'
;MSKYETRVGERGATLSGGQKQRIAIARALIRDPKILLLDEATSALDNESEKIVQEALDRAAQGRTTLVIAHRLSTIRNADKIVVMHKGNVVEEGDHESLMRARGTYFTLVEQQNLRRAEEEEQLAFGQNENPDAIVAHQTEDVHLAFTRRRASTIVSITSSVRNALYGKRKHSRTGESVNEEDIEKKKPNATLKMLKMNKPEWVLILIGCISCLCNGGIQPAFGVVLSKLTAVFQECDKEVQKNRVLLYILLFIAFAIIMLITMFLQGFLFACSGEALTKRLRSKTFHAILRQEIAYFDNPNNNTGALCTRLATEASSVQGATGVRIGLMIQNFAALGVGIILAFVFSWQLTLLILAFIPFMVAGGFLQSRLMTGFSSKDKKSFEDAGKITVESIQNIRTVVQLTKEDYFYEEYCTYLEIPYRSSIKRAHLFGLFFALTNSVMYFSLAALFKLGAYLVETNAISFEALLLCFNCIVFGAQSVGQTASMSPDYTKAVDAAEKILELLNRKPIIDNGSRDGDEISNFRGELEFDGVHFIYPNRPESIILRNFKLKIQPGQQVALVGTSGCGKSTTIQLIERFYDANIGRLLVDSKDVRTLNLHWYRSQIGIVSQEPVLFDMSIRENIAYGDNSRSDIPMDEIIQAAKYANIHNFIQKLPKGYETNCGTKGAQLSGGEKQRIAIARALIRDPKILLFDEATSALDSENERIVQEALDRAQQNRTSITIAHRLSTIQNADMICVLHNGVIVESGTHQELLALGGRYYRLALGKLI
;
A
#
# COMPACT_ATOMS: atom_id res chain seq x y z
N MET A 1 27.53 26.53 4.16
CA MET A 1 26.55 25.89 5.07
C MET A 1 25.60 24.89 4.37
N SER A 2 25.36 24.96 3.04
CA SER A 2 24.35 24.12 2.36
C SER A 2 24.65 22.61 2.18
N LYS A 3 25.81 22.08 2.59
CA LYS A 3 26.17 20.66 2.34
C LYS A 3 25.53 19.67 3.33
N TYR A 4 25.26 20.08 4.57
CA TYR A 4 24.71 19.21 5.63
C TYR A 4 23.17 19.19 5.71
N GLU A 5 22.49 20.06 4.96
CA GLU A 5 21.01 20.17 4.95
C GLU A 5 20.32 19.11 4.06
N THR A 6 21.09 18.19 3.48
CA THR A 6 20.55 17.14 2.61
C THR A 6 19.63 16.23 3.41
N ARG A 7 18.34 16.16 3.04
CA ARG A 7 17.38 15.25 3.66
C ARG A 7 17.71 13.80 3.31
N VAL A 8 17.80 12.96 4.33
CA VAL A 8 18.13 11.53 4.22
C VAL A 8 16.97 10.72 4.83
N GLY A 9 16.63 9.58 4.25
CA GLY A 9 15.54 8.71 4.72
C GLY A 9 14.66 8.19 3.58
N GLU A 10 13.50 7.62 3.88
CA GLU A 10 12.58 7.04 2.87
C GLU A 10 12.14 8.02 1.78
N ARG A 11 12.09 9.32 2.11
CA ARG A 11 11.69 10.42 1.20
C ARG A 11 12.85 11.33 0.78
N GLY A 12 14.07 11.02 1.22
CA GLY A 12 15.26 11.81 0.98
C GLY A 12 16.23 11.13 0.01
N ALA A 13 17.46 11.65 -0.05
CA ALA A 13 18.54 10.98 -0.78
C ALA A 13 18.86 9.63 -0.13
N THR A 14 18.98 8.58 -0.95
CA THR A 14 19.37 7.25 -0.49
C THR A 14 20.89 7.17 -0.34
N LEU A 15 21.37 6.89 0.87
CA LEU A 15 22.78 6.64 1.16
C LEU A 15 23.11 5.14 1.10
N SER A 16 24.36 4.81 0.78
CA SER A 16 24.85 3.43 0.87
C SER A 16 24.84 2.91 2.31
N GLY A 17 24.84 1.58 2.50
CA GLY A 17 24.91 0.97 3.83
C GLY A 17 26.08 1.51 4.66
N GLY A 18 27.28 1.55 4.07
CA GLY A 18 28.47 2.08 4.74
C GLY A 18 28.39 3.58 5.05
N GLN A 19 27.74 4.38 4.21
CA GLN A 19 27.51 5.79 4.50
C GLN A 19 26.53 5.97 5.66
N LYS A 20 25.42 5.23 5.68
CA LYS A 20 24.45 5.24 6.79
C LYS A 20 25.12 4.83 8.10
N GLN A 21 25.95 3.79 8.06
CA GLN A 21 26.65 3.28 9.23
C GLN A 21 27.64 4.31 9.79
N ARG A 22 28.39 5.02 8.93
CA ARG A 22 29.27 6.11 9.37
C ARG A 22 28.50 7.27 10.02
N ILE A 23 27.32 7.61 9.52
CA ILE A 23 26.45 8.60 10.17
C ILE A 23 25.98 8.09 11.53
N ALA A 24 25.64 6.80 11.65
CA ALA A 24 25.29 6.19 12.93
C ALA A 24 26.46 6.20 13.93
N ILE A 25 27.70 5.94 13.48
CA ILE A 25 28.92 6.05 14.30
C ILE A 25 29.10 7.50 14.78
N ALA A 26 29.01 8.48 13.88
CA ALA A 26 29.10 9.89 14.25
C ALA A 26 28.01 10.28 15.27
N ARG A 27 26.79 9.77 15.10
CA ARG A 27 25.66 9.96 16.02
C ARG A 27 25.89 9.33 17.39
N ALA A 28 26.59 8.20 17.47
CA ALA A 28 26.97 7.59 18.75
C ALA A 28 28.09 8.40 19.43
N LEU A 29 29.10 8.83 18.66
CA LEU A 29 30.26 9.56 19.16
C LEU A 29 29.94 10.96 19.68
N ILE A 30 28.89 11.62 19.16
CA ILE A 30 28.52 12.97 19.62
C ILE A 30 28.15 13.03 21.11
N ARG A 31 27.80 11.88 21.72
CA ARG A 31 27.50 11.76 23.15
C ARG A 31 28.74 11.60 24.04
N ASP A 32 29.92 11.44 23.45
CA ASP A 32 31.14 10.99 24.13
C ASP A 32 30.89 9.84 25.13
N PRO A 33 30.35 8.68 24.67
CA PRO A 33 30.00 7.60 25.57
C PRO A 33 31.25 6.98 26.21
N LYS A 34 31.16 6.57 27.48
CA LYS A 34 32.24 5.83 28.17
C LYS A 34 32.23 4.33 27.81
N ILE A 35 31.06 3.80 27.47
CA ILE A 35 30.86 2.43 27.03
C ILE A 35 30.31 2.47 25.60
N LEU A 36 30.98 1.79 24.67
CA LEU A 36 30.58 1.67 23.28
C LEU A 36 30.14 0.22 23.01
N LEU A 37 28.94 0.04 22.49
CA LEU A 37 28.41 -1.28 22.11
C LEU A 37 28.32 -1.35 20.59
N LEU A 38 29.01 -2.32 19.99
CA LEU A 38 29.03 -2.56 18.56
C LEU A 38 28.43 -3.95 18.29
N ASP A 39 27.16 -3.98 17.90
CA ASP A 39 26.43 -5.21 17.60
C ASP A 39 26.42 -5.46 16.09
N GLU A 40 27.27 -6.37 15.62
CA GLU A 40 27.43 -6.77 14.21
C GLU A 40 27.52 -5.59 13.22
N ALA A 41 28.20 -4.51 13.61
CA ALA A 41 28.18 -3.23 12.91
C ALA A 41 28.69 -3.27 11.45
N THR A 42 29.35 -4.36 11.04
CA THR A 42 29.91 -4.58 9.70
C THR A 42 29.27 -5.74 8.92
N SER A 43 28.31 -6.49 9.50
CA SER A 43 27.84 -7.75 8.90
C SER A 43 27.10 -7.55 7.56
N ALA A 44 26.37 -6.44 7.42
CA ALA A 44 25.56 -6.12 6.23
C ALA A 44 26.24 -5.12 5.26
N LEU A 45 27.57 -5.00 5.29
CA LEU A 45 28.34 -4.08 4.44
C LEU A 45 29.10 -4.80 3.32
N ASP A 46 29.29 -4.10 2.20
CA ASP A 46 30.25 -4.50 1.15
C ASP A 46 31.70 -4.35 1.62
N ASN A 47 32.62 -5.14 1.07
CA ASN A 47 34.02 -5.23 1.53
C ASN A 47 34.78 -3.88 1.49
N GLU A 48 34.47 -2.99 0.54
CA GLU A 48 35.11 -1.67 0.45
C GLU A 48 34.58 -0.73 1.55
N SER A 49 33.25 -0.63 1.68
CA SER A 49 32.62 0.14 2.74
C SER A 49 32.94 -0.39 4.13
N GLU A 50 33.10 -1.71 4.28
CA GLU A 50 33.48 -2.37 5.52
C GLU A 50 34.81 -1.87 6.02
N LYS A 51 35.86 -1.87 5.19
CA LYS A 51 37.20 -1.42 5.62
C LYS A 51 37.14 0.03 6.13
N ILE A 52 36.43 0.89 5.42
CA ILE A 52 36.27 2.30 5.78
C ILE A 52 35.46 2.46 7.08
N VAL A 53 34.41 1.65 7.27
CA VAL A 53 33.60 1.64 8.49
C VAL A 53 34.39 1.08 9.66
N GLN A 54 35.17 0.02 9.46
CA GLN A 54 36.02 -0.58 10.48
C GLN A 54 37.08 0.40 10.97
N GLU A 55 37.76 1.12 10.06
CA GLU A 55 38.69 2.20 10.43
C GLU A 55 38.00 3.32 11.23
N ALA A 56 36.69 3.55 11.01
CA ALA A 56 35.92 4.48 11.82
C ALA A 56 35.54 3.90 13.19
N LEU A 57 35.23 2.59 13.27
CA LEU A 57 34.94 1.88 14.51
C LEU A 57 36.16 1.76 15.41
N ASP A 58 37.33 1.44 14.85
CA ASP A 58 38.58 1.34 15.61
C ASP A 58 38.94 2.70 16.22
N ARG A 59 38.79 3.78 15.45
CA ARG A 59 38.94 5.15 15.97
C ARG A 59 37.89 5.52 17.00
N ALA A 60 36.65 5.04 16.85
CA ALA A 60 35.58 5.28 17.81
C ALA A 60 35.84 4.55 19.14
N ALA A 61 36.43 3.35 19.09
CA ALA A 61 36.73 2.51 20.25
C ALA A 61 37.90 3.04 21.10
N GLN A 62 38.83 3.78 20.50
CA GLN A 62 39.98 4.34 21.23
C GLN A 62 39.55 5.20 22.43
N GLY A 63 40.05 4.85 23.61
CA GLY A 63 39.77 5.54 24.87
C GLY A 63 38.41 5.24 25.50
N ARG A 64 37.71 4.19 25.04
CA ARG A 64 36.37 3.78 25.54
C ARG A 64 36.31 2.29 25.81
N THR A 65 35.57 1.88 26.83
CA THR A 65 35.26 0.46 27.03
C THR A 65 34.33 0.00 25.91
N THR A 66 34.83 -0.85 25.02
CA THR A 66 34.09 -1.24 23.81
C THR A 66 33.76 -2.73 23.84
N LEU A 67 32.48 -3.07 23.75
CA LEU A 67 32.01 -4.45 23.57
C LEU A 67 31.63 -4.62 22.10
N VAL A 68 32.29 -5.54 21.41
CA VAL A 68 32.04 -5.83 20.00
C VAL A 68 31.51 -7.25 19.85
N ILE A 69 30.34 -7.38 19.23
CA ILE A 69 29.80 -8.63 18.73
C ILE A 69 30.09 -8.66 17.23
N ALA A 70 30.86 -9.64 16.76
CA ALA A 70 31.27 -9.72 15.37
C ALA A 70 31.03 -11.10 14.78
N HIS A 71 30.42 -11.12 13.60
CA HIS A 71 30.32 -12.31 12.76
C HIS A 71 31.61 -12.56 11.95
N ARG A 72 32.39 -11.51 11.67
CA ARG A 72 33.67 -11.58 10.96
C ARG A 72 34.81 -11.57 11.98
N LEU A 73 35.58 -12.65 12.06
CA LEU A 73 36.63 -12.80 13.09
C LEU A 73 37.84 -11.89 12.83
N SER A 74 38.01 -11.42 11.58
CA SER A 74 39.04 -10.46 11.20
C SER A 74 38.93 -9.12 11.93
N THR A 75 37.71 -8.67 12.26
CA THR A 75 37.47 -7.38 12.91
C THR A 75 37.73 -7.39 14.41
N ILE A 76 37.82 -8.58 15.03
CA ILE A 76 38.06 -8.75 16.48
C ILE A 76 39.46 -9.28 16.80
N ARG A 77 40.32 -9.43 15.80
CA ARG A 77 41.70 -9.93 15.98
C ARG A 77 42.52 -9.06 16.95
N ASN A 78 42.28 -7.75 16.93
CA ASN A 78 42.98 -6.77 17.75
C ASN A 78 42.24 -6.47 19.07
N ALA A 79 41.24 -7.27 19.45
CA ALA A 79 40.53 -7.08 20.71
C ALA A 79 41.41 -7.47 21.90
N ASP A 80 41.34 -6.68 22.97
CA ASP A 80 42.10 -6.94 24.21
C ASP A 80 41.68 -8.26 24.88
N LYS A 81 40.40 -8.63 24.75
CA LYS A 81 39.82 -9.87 25.26
C LYS A 81 38.71 -10.36 24.33
N ILE A 82 38.81 -11.61 23.92
CA ILE A 82 37.80 -12.31 23.11
C ILE A 82 37.08 -13.31 24.04
N VAL A 83 35.76 -13.34 23.95
CA VAL A 83 34.89 -14.23 24.72
C VAL A 83 34.06 -15.06 23.74
N VAL A 84 34.20 -16.38 23.79
CA VAL A 84 33.43 -17.30 22.95
C VAL A 84 32.29 -17.91 23.75
N MET A 85 31.09 -17.82 23.20
CA MET A 85 29.88 -18.34 23.82
C MET A 85 29.33 -19.53 23.03
N HIS A 86 28.85 -20.56 23.74
CA HIS A 86 28.11 -21.67 23.16
C HIS A 86 26.88 -21.98 24.02
N LYS A 87 25.70 -21.99 23.40
CA LYS A 87 24.39 -22.26 24.06
C LYS A 87 24.14 -21.41 25.33
N GLY A 88 24.56 -20.15 25.30
CA GLY A 88 24.37 -19.20 26.40
C GLY A 88 25.43 -19.24 27.51
N ASN A 89 26.43 -20.13 27.42
CA ASN A 89 27.55 -20.20 28.37
C ASN A 89 28.85 -19.71 27.72
N VAL A 90 29.71 -19.06 28.49
CA VAL A 90 31.09 -18.75 28.06
C VAL A 90 31.90 -20.05 28.09
N VAL A 91 32.48 -20.41 26.95
CA VAL A 91 33.28 -21.64 26.77
C VAL A 91 34.77 -21.34 26.85
N GLU A 92 35.19 -20.25 26.23
CA GLU A 92 36.59 -19.82 26.12
C GLU A 92 36.69 -18.31 26.27
N GLU A 93 37.75 -17.86 26.93
CA GLU A 93 38.12 -16.45 27.02
C GLU A 93 39.64 -16.28 26.94
N GLY A 94 40.10 -15.25 26.24
CA GLY A 94 41.53 -14.99 26.06
C GLY A 94 41.80 -13.94 24.99
N ASP A 95 43.07 -13.62 24.77
CA ASP A 95 43.49 -12.85 23.59
C ASP A 95 43.53 -13.76 22.35
N HIS A 96 43.64 -13.16 21.16
CA HIS A 96 43.68 -13.92 19.91
C HIS A 96 44.79 -14.99 19.91
N GLU A 97 45.98 -14.68 20.42
CA GLU A 97 47.09 -15.62 20.42
C GLU A 97 46.89 -16.81 21.36
N SER A 98 46.40 -16.56 22.58
CA SER A 98 46.12 -17.62 23.56
C SER A 98 45.02 -18.55 23.08
N LEU A 99 43.94 -18.01 22.49
CA LEU A 99 42.85 -18.81 21.94
C LEU A 99 43.27 -19.62 20.70
N MET A 100 44.15 -19.08 19.85
CA MET A 100 44.73 -19.82 18.73
C MET A 100 45.66 -20.96 19.20
N ARG A 101 46.41 -20.76 20.29
CA ARG A 101 47.25 -21.82 20.89
C ARG A 101 46.41 -22.89 21.59
N ALA A 102 45.30 -22.51 22.22
CA ALA A 102 44.39 -23.41 22.93
C ALA A 102 43.68 -24.41 22.00
N ARG A 103 43.63 -24.13 20.68
CA ARG A 103 42.94 -24.95 19.65
C ARG A 103 41.50 -25.33 20.04
N GLY A 104 40.82 -24.43 20.73
CA GLY A 104 39.43 -24.59 21.13
C GLY A 104 38.45 -24.17 20.03
N THR A 105 37.22 -23.90 20.45
CA THR A 105 36.10 -23.43 19.65
C THR A 105 36.44 -22.17 18.85
N TYR A 106 37.18 -21.21 19.43
CA TYR A 106 37.62 -20.03 18.69
C TYR A 106 38.51 -20.39 17.49
N PHE A 107 39.49 -21.27 17.72
CA PHE A 107 40.43 -21.71 16.69
C PHE A 107 39.69 -22.41 15.55
N THR A 108 38.74 -23.30 15.86
CA THR A 108 37.91 -23.97 14.86
C THR A 108 37.11 -22.97 14.02
N LEU A 109 36.54 -21.92 14.63
CA LEU A 109 35.81 -20.89 13.91
C LEU A 109 36.73 -20.06 12.98
N VAL A 110 37.93 -19.70 13.45
CA VAL A 110 38.92 -18.96 12.64
C VAL A 110 39.41 -19.81 11.47
N GLU A 111 39.70 -21.09 11.70
CA GLU A 111 40.14 -22.03 10.68
C GLU A 111 39.06 -22.24 9.61
N GLN A 112 37.79 -22.43 10.02
CA GLN A 112 36.66 -22.53 9.09
C GLN A 112 36.47 -21.26 8.26
N GLN A 113 36.62 -20.07 8.86
CA GLN A 113 36.45 -18.81 8.15
C GLN A 113 37.61 -18.53 7.19
N ASN A 114 38.85 -18.88 7.57
CA ASN A 114 40.03 -18.79 6.72
C ASN A 114 40.00 -19.82 5.59
N LEU A 115 39.53 -21.04 5.83
CA LEU A 115 39.33 -22.06 4.80
C LEU A 115 38.31 -21.60 3.76
N ARG A 116 37.17 -21.06 4.18
CA ARG A 116 36.19 -20.47 3.23
C ARG A 116 36.80 -19.34 2.41
N ARG A 117 37.60 -18.50 3.05
CA ARG A 117 38.27 -17.38 2.37
C ARG A 117 39.38 -17.85 1.43
N ALA A 118 40.12 -18.89 1.81
CA ALA A 118 41.13 -19.54 0.97
C ALA A 118 40.49 -20.31 -0.18
N GLU A 119 39.32 -20.93 0.00
CA GLU A 119 38.53 -21.53 -1.08
C GLU A 119 37.99 -20.46 -2.05
N GLU A 120 37.52 -19.32 -1.53
CA GLU A 120 37.15 -18.15 -2.35
C GLU A 120 38.37 -17.58 -3.12
N GLU A 121 39.54 -17.49 -2.47
CA GLU A 121 40.79 -16.99 -3.05
C GLU A 121 41.47 -17.99 -4.00
N GLU A 122 41.38 -19.31 -3.76
CA GLU A 122 41.86 -20.37 -4.66
C GLU A 122 40.96 -20.52 -5.88
N GLN A 123 39.64 -20.33 -5.72
CA GLN A 123 38.73 -20.20 -6.86
C GLN A 123 39.03 -18.96 -7.71
N LEU A 124 39.54 -17.89 -7.10
CA LEU A 124 40.07 -16.70 -7.79
C LEU A 124 41.45 -16.95 -8.43
N ALA A 125 42.30 -17.80 -7.83
CA ALA A 125 43.66 -18.09 -8.28
C ALA A 125 43.75 -19.19 -9.36
N PHE A 126 42.79 -20.12 -9.44
CA PHE A 126 42.75 -21.15 -10.49
C PHE A 126 42.55 -20.59 -11.91
N GLY A 127 42.24 -19.29 -12.04
CA GLY A 127 42.26 -18.56 -13.31
C GLY A 127 43.62 -17.99 -13.72
N GLN A 128 44.71 -18.23 -12.97
CA GLN A 128 46.03 -17.60 -13.19
C GLN A 128 47.13 -18.52 -13.76
N ASN A 129 46.87 -19.80 -14.03
CA ASN A 129 47.92 -20.69 -14.54
C ASN A 129 47.89 -20.86 -16.06
N GLU A 130 48.32 -19.83 -16.80
CA GLU A 130 49.06 -20.01 -18.07
C GLU A 130 50.14 -18.91 -18.24
N ASN A 131 51.41 -19.36 -18.22
CA ASN A 131 52.70 -18.77 -18.66
C ASN A 131 53.13 -17.33 -18.28
N PRO A 132 54.32 -17.15 -17.62
CA PRO A 132 54.90 -15.84 -17.27
C PRO A 132 55.72 -15.13 -18.35
N ASP A 133 55.80 -15.64 -19.59
CA ASP A 133 56.73 -15.10 -20.60
C ASP A 133 56.03 -14.18 -21.63
N ALA A 134 55.46 -13.07 -21.16
CA ALA A 134 55.06 -11.97 -22.03
C ALA A 134 54.86 -10.63 -21.28
N ILE A 135 55.76 -10.25 -20.37
CA ILE A 135 55.73 -8.89 -19.79
C ILE A 135 57.15 -8.35 -19.62
N VAL A 136 57.77 -7.86 -20.71
CA VAL A 136 58.68 -6.71 -20.66
C VAL A 136 58.58 -5.98 -22.00
N ALA A 137 58.53 -4.64 -21.93
CA ALA A 137 58.57 -3.66 -23.01
C ALA A 137 57.23 -3.30 -23.67
N HIS A 138 56.44 -2.46 -22.99
CA HIS A 138 56.35 -1.04 -23.35
C HIS A 138 55.43 -0.30 -22.35
N GLN A 139 56.02 0.13 -21.24
CA GLN A 139 55.54 1.29 -20.49
C GLN A 139 56.61 2.36 -20.61
N THR A 140 56.34 3.39 -21.42
CA THR A 140 56.82 4.75 -21.24
C THR A 140 55.97 5.65 -22.14
N GLU A 141 55.01 6.35 -21.54
CA GLU A 141 54.77 7.79 -21.74
C GLU A 141 53.44 8.17 -21.06
N ASP A 142 53.51 8.41 -19.75
CA ASP A 142 52.71 9.46 -19.14
C ASP A 142 53.55 10.73 -19.18
N VAL A 143 53.01 11.83 -19.71
CA VAL A 143 52.98 13.17 -19.07
C VAL A 143 52.21 14.18 -19.96
N HIS A 144 51.16 14.74 -19.35
CA HIS A 144 50.47 16.02 -19.62
C HIS A 144 49.90 16.36 -21.01
N LEU A 145 48.56 16.47 -21.08
CA LEU A 145 47.95 17.78 -21.39
C LEU A 145 46.49 17.87 -20.96
N ALA A 146 46.21 18.92 -20.17
CA ALA A 146 44.90 19.32 -19.73
C ALA A 146 44.07 19.93 -20.87
N PHE A 147 42.75 19.97 -20.65
CA PHE A 147 41.74 20.74 -21.39
C PHE A 147 41.46 20.36 -22.86
N THR A 148 40.36 19.64 -23.06
CA THR A 148 39.33 20.12 -24.02
C THR A 148 37.94 19.60 -23.66
N ARG A 149 37.16 20.50 -23.04
CA ARG A 149 35.68 20.50 -23.05
C ARG A 149 35.19 20.51 -24.51
N ARG A 150 35.01 19.36 -25.15
CA ARG A 150 34.28 19.30 -26.45
C ARG A 150 33.56 17.99 -26.77
N ARG A 151 33.66 16.95 -25.92
CA ARG A 151 32.90 15.69 -26.09
C ARG A 151 31.68 15.53 -25.17
N ALA A 152 31.51 16.38 -24.17
CA ALA A 152 30.35 16.34 -23.27
C ALA A 152 29.05 16.89 -23.93
N SER A 153 29.15 17.73 -24.96
CA SER A 153 27.99 18.34 -25.61
C SER A 153 27.20 17.37 -26.48
N THR A 154 27.86 16.37 -27.08
CA THR A 154 27.21 15.41 -28.00
C THR A 154 26.43 14.33 -27.25
N ILE A 155 26.88 13.95 -26.05
CA ILE A 155 26.18 12.97 -25.20
C ILE A 155 24.96 13.64 -24.53
N VAL A 156 25.07 14.90 -24.12
CA VAL A 156 23.95 15.68 -23.56
C VAL A 156 22.87 15.98 -24.61
N SER A 157 23.25 16.19 -25.88
CA SER A 157 22.24 16.39 -26.94
C SER A 157 21.42 15.12 -27.22
N ILE A 158 22.02 13.93 -27.12
CA ILE A 158 21.33 12.65 -27.36
C ILE A 158 20.36 12.32 -26.21
N THR A 159 20.71 12.61 -24.96
CA THR A 159 19.77 12.46 -23.83
C THR A 159 18.61 13.44 -23.92
N SER A 160 18.83 14.68 -24.38
CA SER A 160 17.77 15.68 -24.54
C SER A 160 16.80 15.35 -25.69
N SER A 161 17.29 14.81 -26.81
CA SER A 161 16.46 14.42 -27.96
C SER A 161 15.67 13.14 -27.70
N VAL A 162 16.25 12.15 -27.00
CA VAL A 162 15.53 10.95 -26.57
C VAL A 162 14.51 11.28 -25.47
N ARG A 163 14.85 12.18 -24.52
CA ARG A 163 13.87 12.70 -23.54
C ARG A 163 12.72 13.42 -24.27
N ASN A 164 13.01 14.30 -25.22
CA ASN A 164 11.96 14.98 -25.99
C ASN A 164 11.15 14.04 -26.91
N ALA A 165 11.70 12.92 -27.37
CA ALA A 165 10.98 11.91 -28.15
C ALA A 165 10.10 10.99 -27.26
N LEU A 166 10.57 10.65 -26.05
CA LEU A 166 9.78 9.95 -25.02
C LEU A 166 8.61 10.83 -24.52
N TYR A 167 8.79 12.16 -24.52
CA TYR A 167 7.74 13.16 -24.29
C TYR A 167 7.12 13.65 -25.61
N GLY A 168 6.51 12.75 -26.39
CA GLY A 168 5.77 13.13 -27.60
C GLY A 168 4.54 14.02 -27.31
N LYS A 169 4.68 15.34 -27.57
CA LYS A 169 3.66 16.39 -27.81
C LYS A 169 2.28 16.24 -27.11
N ARG A 170 2.14 16.92 -25.97
CA ARG A 170 1.02 17.85 -25.75
C ARG A 170 1.61 19.26 -25.65
N LYS A 171 1.45 20.06 -26.72
CA LYS A 171 1.80 21.49 -26.72
C LYS A 171 0.89 22.20 -25.70
N HIS A 172 1.45 22.64 -24.59
CA HIS A 172 0.90 23.80 -23.86
C HIS A 172 1.70 25.03 -24.30
N SER A 173 1.02 25.94 -24.99
CA SER A 173 1.49 27.28 -25.28
C SER A 173 1.70 28.03 -23.98
N ARG A 174 2.88 28.64 -23.84
CA ARG A 174 3.19 29.62 -22.79
C ARG A 174 2.31 30.85 -22.97
N THR A 175 1.32 30.99 -22.10
CA THR A 175 0.85 32.28 -21.58
C THR A 175 0.79 32.13 -20.07
N GLY A 176 1.47 33.01 -19.36
CA GLY A 176 1.60 32.95 -17.91
C GLY A 176 0.27 33.23 -17.24
N GLU A 177 -0.33 32.19 -16.68
CA GLU A 177 -1.27 32.27 -15.57
C GLU A 177 -0.85 31.18 -14.58
N SER A 178 -0.71 31.58 -13.32
CA SER A 178 -0.49 30.70 -12.18
C SER A 178 -1.64 29.70 -12.11
N VAL A 179 -1.40 28.46 -12.51
CA VAL A 179 -2.36 27.37 -12.40
C VAL A 179 -2.56 27.08 -10.91
N ASN A 180 -3.69 27.53 -10.38
CA ASN A 180 -4.20 27.10 -9.09
C ASN A 180 -4.40 25.58 -9.14
N GLU A 181 -4.02 24.87 -8.09
CA GLU A 181 -4.22 23.42 -7.88
C GLU A 181 -5.72 23.00 -7.81
N GLU A 182 -6.66 23.84 -8.24
CA GLU A 182 -8.11 23.58 -8.23
C GLU A 182 -8.67 23.05 -9.56
N ASP A 183 -7.91 23.04 -10.67
CA ASP A 183 -8.43 22.70 -12.01
C ASP A 183 -8.21 21.24 -12.49
N ILE A 184 -8.28 20.25 -11.59
CA ILE A 184 -8.54 18.84 -11.97
C ILE A 184 -9.83 18.34 -11.30
N GLU A 185 -10.90 19.13 -11.34
CA GLU A 185 -12.26 18.56 -11.24
C GLU A 185 -12.67 17.99 -12.59
N LYS A 186 -12.19 16.78 -12.92
CA LYS A 186 -12.91 15.94 -13.88
C LYS A 186 -14.34 15.77 -13.35
N LYS A 187 -15.35 16.27 -14.09
CA LYS A 187 -16.80 16.10 -13.81
C LYS A 187 -17.05 14.81 -13.04
N LYS A 188 -17.23 14.94 -11.71
CA LYS A 188 -17.44 13.81 -10.82
C LYS A 188 -18.70 13.08 -11.29
N PRO A 189 -18.63 11.77 -11.61
CA PRO A 189 -19.82 11.03 -11.99
C PRO A 189 -20.81 11.09 -10.83
N ASN A 190 -22.11 11.25 -11.09
CA ASN A 190 -23.16 11.18 -10.06
C ASN A 190 -23.04 9.87 -9.26
N ALA A 191 -22.28 9.91 -8.17
CA ALA A 191 -21.85 8.72 -7.43
C ALA A 191 -23.05 8.06 -6.76
N THR A 192 -23.96 8.89 -6.24
CA THR A 192 -25.23 8.49 -5.61
C THR A 192 -26.11 7.68 -6.55
N LEU A 193 -26.31 8.16 -7.79
CA LEU A 193 -27.14 7.47 -8.79
C LEU A 193 -26.52 6.14 -9.22
N LYS A 194 -25.20 6.10 -9.40
CA LYS A 194 -24.48 4.86 -9.73
C LYS A 194 -24.53 3.85 -8.58
N MET A 195 -24.39 4.28 -7.33
CA MET A 195 -24.53 3.41 -6.16
C MET A 195 -25.94 2.86 -6.02
N LEU A 196 -26.97 3.69 -6.23
CA LEU A 196 -28.36 3.24 -6.24
C LEU A 196 -28.61 2.21 -7.35
N LYS A 197 -28.00 2.40 -8.54
CA LYS A 197 -28.04 1.43 -9.64
C LYS A 197 -27.35 0.10 -9.27
N MET A 198 -26.33 0.12 -8.41
CA MET A 198 -25.67 -1.11 -7.91
C MET A 198 -26.52 -1.85 -6.87
N ASN A 199 -27.49 -1.18 -6.26
CA ASN A 199 -28.46 -1.73 -5.31
C ASN A 199 -29.76 -2.22 -5.98
N LYS A 200 -29.75 -2.36 -7.32
CA LYS A 200 -30.88 -2.85 -8.12
C LYS A 200 -31.45 -4.20 -7.67
N PRO A 201 -30.65 -5.22 -7.32
CA PRO A 201 -31.20 -6.52 -6.92
C PRO A 201 -32.10 -6.45 -5.67
N GLU A 202 -31.84 -5.48 -4.79
CA GLU A 202 -32.56 -5.25 -3.54
C GLU A 202 -33.70 -4.21 -3.66
N TRP A 203 -34.14 -3.87 -4.89
CA TRP A 203 -35.10 -2.79 -5.12
C TRP A 203 -36.44 -2.97 -4.39
N VAL A 204 -36.91 -4.23 -4.24
CA VAL A 204 -38.16 -4.55 -3.51
C VAL A 204 -38.03 -4.20 -2.03
N LEU A 205 -36.88 -4.53 -1.42
CA LEU A 205 -36.61 -4.22 -0.01
C LEU A 205 -36.57 -2.70 0.21
N ILE A 206 -35.93 -1.97 -0.69
CA ILE A 206 -35.87 -0.51 -0.65
C ILE A 206 -37.27 0.09 -0.81
N LEU A 207 -38.09 -0.42 -1.75
CA LEU A 207 -39.44 0.09 -1.99
C LEU A 207 -40.34 -0.09 -0.76
N ILE A 208 -40.37 -1.30 -0.18
CA ILE A 208 -41.14 -1.57 1.04
C ILE A 208 -40.61 -0.74 2.21
N GLY A 209 -39.28 -0.59 2.32
CA GLY A 209 -38.64 0.28 3.30
C GLY A 209 -39.08 1.73 3.17
N CYS A 210 -39.11 2.27 1.95
CA CYS A 210 -39.59 3.63 1.67
C CYS A 210 -41.06 3.81 2.05
N ILE A 211 -41.93 2.86 1.74
CA ILE A 211 -43.35 2.90 2.16
C ILE A 211 -43.43 2.94 3.69
N SER A 212 -42.63 2.12 4.37
CA SER A 212 -42.55 2.10 5.83
C SER A 212 -42.08 3.44 6.41
N CYS A 213 -41.07 4.06 5.81
CA CYS A 213 -40.59 5.41 6.17
C CYS A 213 -41.68 6.47 6.01
N LEU A 214 -42.43 6.45 4.91
CA LEU A 214 -43.51 7.39 4.66
C LEU A 214 -44.62 7.24 5.70
N CYS A 215 -45.01 6.00 6.02
CA CYS A 215 -45.97 5.71 7.08
C CYS A 215 -45.47 6.24 8.43
N ASN A 216 -44.23 5.92 8.80
CA ASN A 216 -43.64 6.35 10.07
C ASN A 216 -43.50 7.88 10.16
N GLY A 217 -43.17 8.54 9.05
CA GLY A 217 -43.13 10.00 8.97
C GLY A 217 -44.50 10.65 9.19
N GLY A 218 -45.57 10.05 8.66
CA GLY A 218 -46.94 10.52 8.87
C GLY A 218 -47.48 10.34 10.28
N ILE A 219 -46.93 9.39 11.06
CA ILE A 219 -47.37 9.13 12.45
C ILE A 219 -47.08 10.32 13.36
N GLN A 220 -45.94 11.02 13.20
CA GLN A 220 -45.59 12.16 14.06
C GLN A 220 -46.62 13.32 13.99
N PRO A 221 -46.97 13.83 12.79
CA PRO A 221 -48.05 14.81 12.68
C PRO A 221 -49.41 14.28 13.14
N ALA A 222 -49.74 13.02 12.83
CA ALA A 222 -51.00 12.41 13.26
C ALA A 222 -51.10 12.31 14.80
N PHE A 223 -50.00 12.00 15.47
CA PHE A 223 -49.86 12.07 16.93
C PHE A 223 -50.12 13.49 17.43
N GLY A 224 -49.56 14.51 16.77
CA GLY A 224 -49.82 15.92 17.08
C GLY A 224 -51.30 16.31 16.99
N VAL A 225 -52.02 15.79 15.98
CA VAL A 225 -53.48 15.99 15.84
C VAL A 225 -54.23 15.34 17.00
N VAL A 226 -53.98 14.06 17.27
CA VAL A 226 -54.67 13.34 18.35
C VAL A 226 -54.39 13.99 19.72
N LEU A 227 -53.16 14.44 19.95
CA LEU A 227 -52.79 15.16 21.16
C LEU A 227 -53.55 16.50 21.28
N SER A 228 -53.61 17.28 20.21
CA SER A 228 -54.35 18.56 20.20
C SER A 228 -55.85 18.37 20.50
N LYS A 229 -56.46 17.32 19.91
CA LYS A 229 -57.86 16.94 20.16
C LYS A 229 -58.10 16.46 21.57
N LEU A 230 -57.19 15.64 22.12
CA LEU A 230 -57.27 15.20 23.51
C LEU A 230 -57.24 16.39 24.48
N THR A 231 -56.37 17.37 24.24
CA THR A 231 -56.31 18.58 25.08
C THR A 231 -57.59 19.41 24.98
N ALA A 232 -58.21 19.49 23.79
CA ALA A 232 -59.48 20.18 23.60
C ALA A 232 -60.65 19.48 24.33
N VAL A 233 -60.64 18.15 24.46
CA VAL A 233 -61.69 17.38 25.17
C VAL A 233 -61.77 17.71 26.67
N PHE A 234 -60.66 18.17 27.27
CA PHE A 234 -60.68 18.66 28.65
C PHE A 234 -61.45 19.97 28.84
N GLN A 235 -61.81 20.65 27.74
CA GLN A 235 -62.67 21.83 27.75
C GLN A 235 -64.17 21.47 27.68
N GLU A 236 -64.54 20.21 27.45
CA GLU A 236 -65.95 19.79 27.45
C GLU A 236 -66.53 19.72 28.87
N CYS A 237 -67.72 20.29 29.05
CA CYS A 237 -68.41 20.34 30.33
C CYS A 237 -69.14 19.03 30.69
N ASP A 238 -69.44 18.17 29.71
CA ASP A 238 -70.14 16.90 29.91
C ASP A 238 -69.15 15.78 30.24
N LYS A 239 -69.25 15.24 31.46
CA LYS A 239 -68.36 14.21 31.99
C LYS A 239 -68.49 12.86 31.28
N GLU A 240 -69.66 12.50 30.77
CA GLU A 240 -69.85 11.21 30.08
C GLU A 240 -69.26 11.23 28.68
N VAL A 241 -69.51 12.30 27.92
CA VAL A 241 -68.92 12.51 26.58
C VAL A 241 -67.41 12.65 26.66
N GLN A 242 -66.92 13.40 27.66
CA GLN A 242 -65.50 13.54 27.93
C GLN A 242 -64.82 12.18 28.18
N LYS A 243 -65.39 11.33 29.04
CA LYS A 243 -64.85 9.99 29.33
C LYS A 243 -64.76 9.11 28.08
N ASN A 244 -65.82 9.10 27.25
CA ASN A 244 -65.87 8.28 26.04
C ASN A 244 -64.86 8.76 24.98
N ARG A 245 -64.70 10.08 24.80
CA ARG A 245 -63.72 10.64 23.87
C ARG A 245 -62.28 10.43 24.34
N VAL A 246 -62.00 10.58 25.64
CA VAL A 246 -60.68 10.28 26.21
C VAL A 246 -60.30 8.82 25.97
N LEU A 247 -61.21 7.87 26.20
CA LEU A 247 -60.98 6.45 25.91
C LEU A 247 -60.66 6.19 24.44
N LEU A 248 -61.38 6.83 23.51
CA LEU A 248 -61.11 6.73 22.07
C LEU A 248 -59.69 7.21 21.72
N TYR A 249 -59.26 8.36 22.24
CA TYR A 249 -57.93 8.90 21.95
C TYR A 249 -56.80 8.08 22.59
N ILE A 250 -57.02 7.50 23.78
CA ILE A 250 -56.06 6.55 24.38
C ILE A 250 -55.90 5.31 23.47
N LEU A 251 -57.00 4.75 22.96
CA LEU A 251 -56.95 3.63 22.02
C LEU A 251 -56.21 4.00 20.72
N LEU A 252 -56.40 5.22 20.20
CA LEU A 252 -55.66 5.72 19.04
C LEU A 252 -54.15 5.86 19.32
N PHE A 253 -53.74 6.30 20.53
CA PHE A 253 -52.33 6.33 20.90
C PHE A 253 -51.70 4.94 20.96
N ILE A 254 -52.42 3.95 21.51
CA ILE A 254 -51.96 2.55 21.51
C ILE A 254 -51.83 2.04 20.07
N ALA A 255 -52.80 2.34 19.20
CA ALA A 255 -52.73 1.97 17.79
C ALA A 255 -51.52 2.60 17.09
N PHE A 256 -51.24 3.89 17.30
CA PHE A 256 -50.05 4.54 16.76
C PHE A 256 -48.76 3.92 17.29
N ALA A 257 -48.68 3.57 18.57
CA ALA A 257 -47.50 2.91 19.13
C ALA A 257 -47.22 1.57 18.46
N ILE A 258 -48.26 0.74 18.22
CA ILE A 258 -48.13 -0.55 17.53
C ILE A 258 -47.70 -0.34 16.06
N ILE A 259 -48.33 0.61 15.35
CA ILE A 259 -47.99 0.90 13.96
C ILE A 259 -46.55 1.44 13.86
N MET A 260 -46.16 2.33 14.78
CA MET A 260 -44.80 2.88 14.84
C MET A 260 -43.77 1.77 15.12
N LEU A 261 -44.06 0.84 16.03
CA LEU A 261 -43.19 -0.31 16.30
C LEU A 261 -42.97 -1.15 15.03
N ILE A 262 -44.06 -1.52 14.34
CA ILE A 262 -44.01 -2.35 13.13
C ILE A 262 -43.26 -1.62 12.01
N THR A 263 -43.60 -0.35 11.76
CA THR A 263 -42.98 0.43 10.68
C THR A 263 -41.52 0.75 10.96
N MET A 264 -41.15 1.10 12.19
CA MET A 264 -39.76 1.36 12.54
C MET A 264 -38.91 0.08 12.45
N PHE A 265 -39.43 -1.07 12.88
CA PHE A 265 -38.78 -2.37 12.71
C PHE A 265 -38.58 -2.71 11.23
N LEU A 266 -39.63 -2.60 10.42
CA LEU A 266 -39.59 -2.93 9.00
C LEU A 266 -38.65 -2.01 8.23
N GLN A 267 -38.72 -0.69 8.48
CA GLN A 267 -37.78 0.30 7.95
C GLN A 267 -36.33 -0.06 8.32
N GLY A 268 -36.04 -0.30 9.59
CA GLY A 268 -34.69 -0.61 10.06
C GLY A 268 -34.14 -1.89 9.45
N PHE A 269 -34.93 -2.98 9.49
CA PHE A 269 -34.54 -4.29 8.99
C PHE A 269 -34.29 -4.28 7.47
N LEU A 270 -35.23 -3.75 6.67
CA LEU A 270 -35.13 -3.78 5.20
C LEU A 270 -33.94 -2.94 4.70
N PHE A 271 -33.75 -1.74 5.25
CA PHE A 271 -32.63 -0.89 4.87
C PHE A 271 -31.28 -1.42 5.37
N ALA A 272 -31.24 -2.09 6.53
CA ALA A 272 -30.03 -2.76 7.00
C ALA A 272 -29.65 -3.93 6.08
N CYS A 273 -30.59 -4.80 5.74
CA CYS A 273 -30.35 -5.92 4.81
C CYS A 273 -29.86 -5.43 3.44
N SER A 274 -30.49 -4.40 2.87
CA SER A 274 -30.07 -3.80 1.60
C SER A 274 -28.67 -3.16 1.70
N GLY A 275 -28.39 -2.44 2.79
CA GLY A 275 -27.08 -1.83 3.04
C GLY A 275 -25.96 -2.85 3.16
N GLU A 276 -26.18 -3.96 3.87
CA GLU A 276 -25.18 -5.03 4.02
C GLU A 276 -24.94 -5.79 2.71
N ALA A 277 -26.01 -6.09 1.96
CA ALA A 277 -25.90 -6.72 0.64
C ALA A 277 -25.06 -5.86 -0.33
N LEU A 278 -25.28 -4.55 -0.34
CA LEU A 278 -24.50 -3.60 -1.13
C LEU A 278 -23.03 -3.56 -0.67
N THR A 279 -22.75 -3.50 0.64
CA THR A 279 -21.38 -3.51 1.18
C THR A 279 -20.62 -4.77 0.77
N LYS A 280 -21.25 -5.95 0.87
CA LYS A 280 -20.65 -7.23 0.41
C LYS A 280 -20.30 -7.16 -1.08
N ARG A 281 -21.21 -6.67 -1.91
CA ARG A 281 -21.02 -6.54 -3.36
C ARG A 281 -19.93 -5.53 -3.71
N LEU A 282 -19.89 -4.38 -3.02
CA LEU A 282 -18.86 -3.37 -3.19
C LEU A 282 -17.49 -3.91 -2.80
N ARG A 283 -17.35 -4.59 -1.65
CA ARG A 283 -16.08 -5.20 -1.25
C ARG A 283 -15.59 -6.22 -2.27
N SER A 284 -16.45 -7.13 -2.70
CA SER A 284 -16.09 -8.15 -3.71
C SER A 284 -15.66 -7.52 -5.04
N LYS A 285 -16.45 -6.59 -5.60
CA LYS A 285 -16.11 -5.92 -6.87
C LYS A 285 -14.87 -5.04 -6.75
N THR A 286 -14.71 -4.33 -5.64
CA THR A 286 -13.54 -3.47 -5.41
C THR A 286 -12.28 -4.31 -5.28
N PHE A 287 -12.32 -5.40 -4.51
CA PHE A 287 -11.19 -6.31 -4.39
C PHE A 287 -10.81 -6.94 -5.75
N HIS A 288 -11.80 -7.40 -6.52
CA HIS A 288 -11.57 -7.88 -7.87
C HIS A 288 -10.96 -6.80 -8.79
N ALA A 289 -11.42 -5.55 -8.69
CA ALA A 289 -10.85 -4.43 -9.43
C ALA A 289 -9.43 -4.08 -9.00
N ILE A 290 -9.07 -4.22 -7.72
CA ILE A 290 -7.70 -4.04 -7.21
C ILE A 290 -6.77 -5.08 -7.85
N LEU A 291 -7.14 -6.38 -7.81
CA LEU A 291 -6.33 -7.46 -8.38
C LEU A 291 -6.16 -7.37 -9.90
N ARG A 292 -7.09 -6.72 -10.59
CA ARG A 292 -7.03 -6.48 -12.04
C ARG A 292 -5.98 -5.42 -12.42
N GLN A 293 -5.54 -4.57 -11.50
CA GLN A 293 -4.60 -3.48 -11.80
C GLN A 293 -3.18 -3.99 -12.10
N GLU A 294 -2.43 -3.23 -12.90
CA GLU A 294 -1.03 -3.48 -13.19
C GLU A 294 -0.09 -3.16 -12.00
N ILE A 295 1.13 -3.69 -11.98
CA ILE A 295 2.09 -3.47 -10.88
C ILE A 295 2.42 -1.99 -10.69
N ALA A 296 2.47 -1.20 -11.77
CA ALA A 296 2.67 0.24 -11.70
C ALA A 296 1.65 0.97 -10.78
N TYR A 297 0.43 0.42 -10.65
CA TYR A 297 -0.58 0.95 -9.74
C TYR A 297 -0.19 0.75 -8.27
N PHE A 298 0.38 -0.41 -7.93
CA PHE A 298 0.82 -0.77 -6.57
C PHE A 298 2.13 -0.09 -6.18
N ASP A 299 3.00 0.21 -7.14
CA ASP A 299 4.22 0.98 -6.93
C ASP A 299 3.95 2.45 -6.55
N ASN A 300 2.71 2.94 -6.75
CA ASN A 300 2.34 4.29 -6.37
C ASN A 300 2.27 4.40 -4.83
N PRO A 301 2.97 5.35 -4.19
CA PRO A 301 2.95 5.52 -2.73
C PRO A 301 1.56 5.67 -2.11
N ASN A 302 0.60 6.20 -2.89
CA ASN A 302 -0.80 6.38 -2.46
C ASN A 302 -1.60 5.07 -2.39
N ASN A 303 -1.12 4.01 -3.05
CA ASN A 303 -1.77 2.71 -3.17
C ASN A 303 -0.99 1.62 -2.42
N ASN A 304 -0.30 2.00 -1.33
CA ASN A 304 0.35 1.02 -0.48
C ASN A 304 -0.68 0.02 0.11
N THR A 305 -0.20 -1.15 0.52
CA THR A 305 -1.03 -2.26 0.99
C THR A 305 -1.94 -1.85 2.16
N GLY A 306 -1.42 -1.06 3.10
CA GLY A 306 -2.20 -0.55 4.24
C GLY A 306 -3.36 0.33 3.80
N ALA A 307 -3.11 1.30 2.92
CA ALA A 307 -4.11 2.22 2.38
C ALA A 307 -5.20 1.47 1.58
N LEU A 308 -4.83 0.47 0.77
CA LEU A 308 -5.80 -0.35 0.03
C LEU A 308 -6.65 -1.23 0.96
N CYS A 309 -6.06 -1.82 2.01
CA CYS A 309 -6.78 -2.56 3.04
C CYS A 309 -7.76 -1.67 3.81
N THR A 310 -7.33 -0.48 4.23
CA THR A 310 -8.18 0.51 4.90
C THR A 310 -9.31 0.97 3.97
N ARG A 311 -9.03 1.21 2.68
CA ARG A 311 -10.03 1.55 1.67
C ARG A 311 -11.11 0.46 1.56
N LEU A 312 -10.71 -0.81 1.47
CA LEU A 312 -11.65 -1.93 1.39
C LEU A 312 -12.46 -2.14 2.68
N ALA A 313 -11.85 -1.92 3.84
CA ALA A 313 -12.49 -2.10 5.13
C ALA A 313 -13.48 -0.96 5.46
N THR A 314 -13.03 0.29 5.31
CA THR A 314 -13.71 1.50 5.81
C THR A 314 -14.47 2.30 4.76
N GLU A 315 -13.93 2.45 3.54
CA GLU A 315 -14.63 3.22 2.49
C GLU A 315 -15.85 2.44 1.99
N ALA A 316 -15.74 1.11 1.86
CA ALA A 316 -16.86 0.28 1.42
C ALA A 316 -18.04 0.26 2.41
N SER A 317 -17.78 0.27 3.71
CA SER A 317 -18.84 0.36 4.73
C SER A 317 -19.39 1.79 4.86
N SER A 318 -18.55 2.82 4.68
CA SER A 318 -18.98 4.22 4.72
C SER A 318 -20.04 4.55 3.67
N VAL A 319 -20.09 3.83 2.54
CA VAL A 319 -21.15 4.00 1.52
C VAL A 319 -22.55 3.79 2.11
N GLN A 320 -22.70 3.00 3.18
CA GLN A 320 -23.99 2.84 3.87
C GLN A 320 -24.53 4.16 4.49
N GLY A 321 -23.68 5.17 4.68
CA GLY A 321 -24.13 6.51 5.08
C GLY A 321 -24.99 7.19 4.00
N ALA A 322 -24.74 6.87 2.72
CA ALA A 322 -25.50 7.34 1.56
C ALA A 322 -26.47 6.29 1.01
N THR A 323 -26.54 5.09 1.60
CA THR A 323 -27.46 4.01 1.18
C THR A 323 -27.88 3.18 2.39
N GLY A 324 -29.16 3.00 2.67
CA GLY A 324 -29.59 2.22 3.84
C GLY A 324 -30.39 3.07 4.83
N VAL A 325 -30.22 2.82 6.14
CA VAL A 325 -31.10 3.35 7.20
C VAL A 325 -31.13 4.88 7.23
N ARG A 326 -29.99 5.53 6.92
CA ARG A 326 -29.86 6.99 6.88
C ARG A 326 -30.76 7.64 5.83
N ILE A 327 -30.86 7.06 4.63
CA ILE A 327 -31.81 7.53 3.61
C ILE A 327 -33.25 7.34 4.08
N GLY A 328 -33.56 6.21 4.72
CA GLY A 328 -34.88 5.97 5.27
C GLY A 328 -35.29 7.05 6.29
N LEU A 329 -34.38 7.44 7.17
CA LEU A 329 -34.60 8.54 8.12
C LEU A 329 -34.81 9.89 7.42
N MET A 330 -34.08 10.19 6.34
CA MET A 330 -34.33 11.40 5.55
C MET A 330 -35.72 11.39 4.93
N ILE A 331 -36.13 10.28 4.30
CA ILE A 331 -37.47 10.13 3.72
C ILE A 331 -38.55 10.31 4.79
N GLN A 332 -38.36 9.69 5.97
CA GLN A 332 -39.25 9.83 7.12
C GLN A 332 -39.37 11.30 7.55
N ASN A 333 -38.24 12.01 7.69
CA ASN A 333 -38.23 13.42 8.10
C ASN A 333 -38.89 14.33 7.07
N PHE A 334 -38.68 14.09 5.78
CA PHE A 334 -39.37 14.83 4.71
C PHE A 334 -40.88 14.55 4.69
N ALA A 335 -41.28 13.30 4.92
CA ALA A 335 -42.69 12.94 5.02
C ALA A 335 -43.36 13.58 6.24
N ALA A 336 -42.71 13.56 7.41
CA ALA A 336 -43.18 14.21 8.62
C ALA A 336 -43.36 15.72 8.43
N LEU A 337 -42.36 16.37 7.84
CA LEU A 337 -42.41 17.80 7.53
C LEU A 337 -43.52 18.13 6.51
N GLY A 338 -43.63 17.35 5.44
CA GLY A 338 -44.66 17.54 4.40
C GLY A 338 -46.08 17.38 4.95
N VAL A 339 -46.36 16.26 5.63
CA VAL A 339 -47.68 16.01 6.24
C VAL A 339 -47.98 17.03 7.33
N GLY A 340 -46.99 17.42 8.14
CA GLY A 340 -47.14 18.44 9.18
C GLY A 340 -47.52 19.81 8.62
N ILE A 341 -46.85 20.27 7.55
CA ILE A 341 -47.18 21.54 6.89
C ILE A 341 -48.58 21.50 6.26
N ILE A 342 -48.94 20.40 5.59
CA ILE A 342 -50.27 20.24 4.99
C ILE A 342 -51.37 20.34 6.07
N LEU A 343 -51.21 19.61 7.18
CA LEU A 343 -52.16 19.66 8.29
C LEU A 343 -52.23 21.06 8.92
N ALA A 344 -51.09 21.72 9.11
CA ALA A 344 -51.08 23.08 9.66
C ALA A 344 -51.86 24.08 8.76
N PHE A 345 -51.67 24.03 7.45
CA PHE A 345 -52.40 24.89 6.50
C PHE A 345 -53.92 24.65 6.51
N VAL A 346 -54.34 23.39 6.67
CA VAL A 346 -55.76 23.03 6.72
C VAL A 346 -56.46 23.62 7.95
N PHE A 347 -55.78 23.68 9.10
CA PHE A 347 -56.37 24.17 10.35
C PHE A 347 -56.19 25.68 10.57
N SER A 348 -55.03 26.25 10.21
CA SER A 348 -54.81 27.70 10.27
C SER A 348 -53.73 28.14 9.29
N TRP A 349 -54.14 28.76 8.18
CA TRP A 349 -53.22 29.35 7.22
C TRP A 349 -52.42 30.53 7.81
N GLN A 350 -53.01 31.33 8.71
CA GLN A 350 -52.35 32.50 9.32
C GLN A 350 -51.17 32.11 10.20
N LEU A 351 -51.37 31.14 11.11
CA LEU A 351 -50.28 30.64 11.96
C LEU A 351 -49.24 29.88 11.14
N THR A 352 -49.67 29.14 10.11
CA THR A 352 -48.74 28.40 9.25
C THR A 352 -47.81 29.32 8.45
N LEU A 353 -48.30 30.47 7.96
CA LEU A 353 -47.44 31.47 7.31
C LEU A 353 -46.38 32.04 8.25
N LEU A 354 -46.74 32.32 9.51
CA LEU A 354 -45.79 32.75 10.52
C LEU A 354 -44.69 31.70 10.73
N ILE A 355 -45.08 30.43 10.86
CA ILE A 355 -44.15 29.30 11.02
C ILE A 355 -43.21 29.20 9.82
N LEU A 356 -43.78 29.28 8.62
CA LEU A 356 -43.04 29.19 7.37
C LEU A 356 -42.02 30.33 7.22
N ALA A 357 -42.27 31.50 7.80
CA ALA A 357 -41.30 32.60 7.84
C ALA A 357 -40.07 32.28 8.70
N PHE A 358 -40.20 31.44 9.75
CA PHE A 358 -39.07 31.03 10.60
C PHE A 358 -38.26 29.85 10.05
N ILE A 359 -38.89 28.98 9.22
CA ILE A 359 -38.23 27.79 8.65
C ILE A 359 -36.94 28.12 7.88
N PRO A 360 -36.87 29.13 6.98
CA PRO A 360 -35.64 29.50 6.28
C PRO A 360 -34.48 29.84 7.21
N PHE A 361 -34.74 30.51 8.33
CA PHE A 361 -33.73 30.85 9.33
C PHE A 361 -33.20 29.59 10.04
N MET A 362 -34.08 28.65 10.38
CA MET A 362 -33.70 27.36 10.96
C MET A 362 -32.86 26.52 9.98
N VAL A 363 -33.29 26.44 8.72
CA VAL A 363 -32.58 25.71 7.66
C VAL A 363 -31.22 26.34 7.37
N ALA A 364 -31.13 27.67 7.27
CA ALA A 364 -29.88 28.38 7.05
C ALA A 364 -28.90 28.17 8.22
N GLY A 365 -29.37 28.27 9.46
CA GLY A 365 -28.57 28.02 10.66
C GLY A 365 -28.05 26.58 10.71
N GLY A 366 -28.93 25.60 10.47
CA GLY A 366 -28.56 24.17 10.42
C GLY A 366 -27.59 23.84 9.28
N PHE A 367 -27.76 24.43 8.10
CA PHE A 367 -26.84 24.26 6.98
C PHE A 367 -25.45 24.80 7.29
N LEU A 368 -25.36 25.99 7.90
CA LEU A 368 -24.09 26.62 8.24
C LEU A 368 -23.38 25.86 9.36
N GLN A 369 -24.12 25.38 10.35
CA GLN A 369 -23.63 24.46 11.38
C GLN A 369 -23.06 23.17 10.76
N SER A 370 -23.77 22.57 9.81
CA SER A 370 -23.34 21.34 9.14
C SER A 370 -22.05 21.53 8.33
N ARG A 371 -21.94 22.64 7.60
CA ARG A 371 -20.74 23.00 6.84
C ARG A 371 -19.51 23.20 7.73
N LEU A 372 -19.70 23.77 8.92
CA LEU A 372 -18.63 23.93 9.91
C LEU A 372 -18.19 22.59 10.53
N MET A 373 -19.05 21.57 10.56
CA MET A 373 -18.66 20.22 11.02
C MET A 373 -17.89 19.42 9.98
N THR A 374 -18.22 19.55 8.69
CA THR A 374 -17.63 18.75 7.60
C THR A 374 -16.30 19.29 7.09
N GLY A 375 -16.04 20.57 7.26
CA GLY A 375 -14.80 21.22 6.84
C GLY A 375 -13.65 21.01 7.82
N PHE A 376 -12.86 19.94 7.65
CA PHE A 376 -11.43 20.08 7.89
C PHE A 376 -10.85 20.77 6.66
N SER A 377 -10.16 21.89 6.83
CA SER A 377 -9.43 22.49 5.72
C SER A 377 -8.45 21.45 5.16
N SER A 378 -8.14 21.51 3.86
CA SER A 378 -7.05 20.72 3.28
C SER A 378 -5.75 20.88 4.09
N LYS A 379 -5.56 22.07 4.67
CA LYS A 379 -4.46 22.39 5.60
C LYS A 379 -4.53 21.61 6.91
N ASP A 380 -5.72 21.43 7.50
CA ASP A 380 -5.88 20.66 8.75
C ASP A 380 -5.61 19.18 8.51
N LYS A 381 -6.16 18.61 7.43
CA LYS A 381 -5.92 17.21 7.04
C LYS A 381 -4.44 16.95 6.82
N LYS A 382 -3.76 17.82 6.07
CA LYS A 382 -2.32 17.71 5.80
C LYS A 382 -1.49 17.81 7.08
N SER A 383 -1.85 18.70 8.01
CA SER A 383 -1.15 18.83 9.29
C SER A 383 -1.31 17.58 10.17
N PHE A 384 -2.50 16.96 10.20
CA PHE A 384 -2.71 15.67 10.86
C PHE A 384 -1.94 14.53 10.21
N GLU A 385 -1.86 14.50 8.87
CA GLU A 385 -1.04 13.54 8.16
C GLU A 385 0.45 13.71 8.48
N ASP A 386 0.94 14.95 8.59
CA ASP A 386 2.32 15.24 8.94
C ASP A 386 2.64 14.82 10.39
N ALA A 387 1.75 15.12 11.34
CA ALA A 387 1.85 14.62 12.72
C ALA A 387 1.85 13.08 12.77
N GLY A 388 0.96 12.44 12.01
CA GLY A 388 0.87 10.98 11.92
C GLY A 388 2.12 10.34 11.34
N LYS A 389 2.79 10.98 10.37
CA LYS A 389 4.06 10.48 9.81
C LYS A 389 5.15 10.39 10.87
N ILE A 390 5.28 11.42 11.71
CA ILE A 390 6.27 11.45 12.81
C ILE A 390 6.00 10.34 13.82
N THR A 391 4.73 10.10 14.15
CA THR A 391 4.32 8.98 15.00
C THR A 391 4.68 7.62 14.38
N VAL A 392 4.41 7.43 13.09
CA VAL A 392 4.74 6.17 12.41
C VAL A 392 6.25 5.94 12.40
N GLU A 393 7.03 6.95 12.03
CA GLU A 393 8.50 6.87 11.95
C GLU A 393 9.12 6.57 13.33
N SER A 394 8.67 7.27 14.38
CA SER A 394 9.16 7.08 15.74
C SER A 394 8.81 5.70 16.30
N ILE A 395 7.59 5.20 16.07
CA ILE A 395 7.16 3.88 16.57
C ILE A 395 7.85 2.75 15.81
N GLN A 396 7.97 2.84 14.48
CA GLN A 396 8.67 1.84 13.68
C GLN A 396 10.14 1.71 14.11
N ASN A 397 10.77 2.82 14.48
CA ASN A 397 12.17 2.87 14.90
C ASN A 397 12.32 3.03 16.43
N ILE A 398 11.35 2.54 17.22
CA ILE A 398 11.29 2.79 18.67
C ILE A 398 12.56 2.35 19.42
N ARG A 399 13.15 1.22 19.03
CA ARG A 399 14.41 0.74 19.62
C ARG A 399 15.52 1.80 19.47
N THR A 400 15.63 2.42 18.30
CA THR A 400 16.62 3.48 18.04
C THR A 400 16.30 4.77 18.79
N VAL A 401 15.02 5.16 18.86
CA VAL A 401 14.61 6.37 19.60
C VAL A 401 14.97 6.24 21.08
N VAL A 402 14.67 5.08 21.68
CA VAL A 402 14.95 4.78 23.10
C VAL A 402 16.45 4.64 23.36
N GLN A 403 17.19 3.94 22.48
CA GLN A 403 18.66 3.87 22.55
C GLN A 403 19.30 5.27 22.51
N LEU A 404 18.69 6.18 21.75
CA LEU A 404 19.10 7.56 21.66
C LEU A 404 18.40 8.46 22.68
N THR A 405 17.60 7.97 23.63
CA THR A 405 16.98 8.83 24.66
C THR A 405 16.38 10.14 24.08
N LYS A 406 15.75 10.06 22.89
CA LYS A 406 15.18 11.18 22.13
C LYS A 406 13.65 11.14 22.09
N GLU A 407 13.04 10.44 23.04
CA GLU A 407 11.59 10.36 23.21
C GLU A 407 10.97 11.75 23.34
N ASP A 408 11.56 12.62 24.17
CA ASP A 408 11.08 13.99 24.40
C ASP A 408 11.13 14.84 23.12
N TYR A 409 12.16 14.67 22.30
CA TYR A 409 12.29 15.39 21.03
C TYR A 409 11.13 15.06 20.07
N PHE A 410 10.84 13.77 19.89
CA PHE A 410 9.73 13.34 19.02
C PHE A 410 8.37 13.72 19.62
N TYR A 411 8.25 13.74 20.95
CA TYR A 411 7.07 14.23 21.64
C TYR A 411 6.83 15.72 21.39
N GLU A 412 7.86 16.57 21.56
CA GLU A 412 7.77 18.01 21.30
C GLU A 412 7.49 18.32 19.82
N GLU A 413 8.14 17.61 18.91
CA GLU A 413 7.91 17.76 17.48
C GLU A 413 6.46 17.41 17.14
N TYR A 414 5.94 16.29 17.65
CA TYR A 414 4.54 15.91 17.51
C TYR A 414 3.57 16.98 18.07
N CYS A 415 3.85 17.50 19.28
CA CYS A 415 3.09 18.60 19.88
C CYS A 415 3.08 19.86 19.00
N THR A 416 4.21 20.19 18.36
CA THR A 416 4.33 21.33 17.45
C THR A 416 3.43 21.17 16.21
N TYR A 417 3.43 19.99 15.60
CA TYR A 417 2.53 19.71 14.46
C TYR A 417 1.04 19.68 14.85
N LEU A 418 0.73 19.33 16.10
CA LEU A 418 -0.64 19.38 16.64
C LEU A 418 -1.13 20.80 16.95
N GLU A 419 -0.25 21.79 17.10
CA GLU A 419 -0.66 23.15 17.45
C GLU A 419 -1.50 23.81 16.35
N ILE A 420 -1.19 23.53 15.08
CA ILE A 420 -1.93 24.04 13.91
C ILE A 420 -3.39 23.55 13.92
N PRO A 421 -3.69 22.24 13.94
CA PRO A 421 -5.07 21.76 13.99
C PRO A 421 -5.75 22.12 15.32
N TYR A 422 -5.01 22.25 16.42
CA TYR A 422 -5.56 22.71 17.70
C TYR A 422 -6.11 24.15 17.62
N ARG A 423 -5.31 25.11 17.14
CA ARG A 423 -5.73 26.50 16.96
C ARG A 423 -6.89 26.64 15.97
N SER A 424 -6.88 25.86 14.89
CA SER A 424 -7.98 25.78 13.92
C SER A 424 -9.27 25.27 14.58
N SER A 425 -9.16 24.22 15.40
CA SER A 425 -10.29 23.62 16.12
C SER A 425 -10.93 24.58 17.13
N ILE A 426 -10.14 25.39 17.85
CA ILE A 426 -10.69 26.40 18.78
C ILE A 426 -11.52 27.44 18.05
N LYS A 427 -10.99 28.02 16.95
CA LYS A 427 -11.74 29.01 16.14
C LYS A 427 -13.05 28.43 15.62
N ARG A 428 -13.01 27.17 15.18
CA ARG A 428 -14.19 26.44 14.71
C ARG A 428 -15.18 26.16 15.83
N ALA A 429 -14.73 25.84 17.03
CA ALA A 429 -15.59 25.62 18.19
C ALA A 429 -16.38 26.89 18.55
N HIS A 430 -15.76 28.06 18.52
CA HIS A 430 -16.46 29.33 18.75
C HIS A 430 -17.50 29.64 17.67
N LEU A 431 -17.14 29.48 16.39
CA LEU A 431 -18.08 29.68 15.28
C LEU A 431 -19.25 28.69 15.36
N PHE A 432 -18.96 27.41 15.61
CA PHE A 432 -19.98 26.38 15.79
C PHE A 432 -20.89 26.71 16.96
N GLY A 433 -20.34 27.09 18.12
CA GLY A 433 -21.11 27.49 19.30
C GLY A 433 -22.05 28.66 19.02
N LEU A 434 -21.59 29.69 18.29
CA LEU A 434 -22.40 30.84 17.89
C LEU A 434 -23.58 30.43 17.00
N PHE A 435 -23.34 29.66 15.93
CA PHE A 435 -24.41 29.23 15.03
C PHE A 435 -25.34 28.21 15.68
N PHE A 436 -24.82 27.36 16.56
CA PHE A 436 -25.64 26.45 17.37
C PHE A 436 -26.58 27.23 18.29
N ALA A 437 -26.07 28.23 19.01
CA ALA A 437 -26.87 29.10 19.86
C ALA A 437 -27.94 29.83 19.03
N LEU A 438 -27.55 30.46 17.92
CA LEU A 438 -28.48 31.19 17.03
C LEU A 438 -29.62 30.29 16.53
N THR A 439 -29.29 29.08 16.05
CA THR A 439 -30.28 28.13 15.51
C THR A 439 -31.26 27.68 16.58
N ASN A 440 -30.79 27.38 17.79
CA ASN A 440 -31.66 27.02 18.91
C ASN A 440 -32.50 28.21 19.41
N SER A 441 -31.95 29.43 19.44
CA SER A 441 -32.69 30.64 19.83
C SER A 441 -33.84 30.96 18.86
N VAL A 442 -33.63 30.80 17.55
CA VAL A 442 -34.69 30.99 16.54
C VAL A 442 -35.90 30.08 16.82
N MET A 443 -35.66 28.85 17.29
CA MET A 443 -36.74 27.95 17.70
C MET A 443 -37.56 28.51 18.86
N TYR A 444 -36.92 29.01 19.92
CA TYR A 444 -37.65 29.62 21.04
C TYR A 444 -38.36 30.92 20.66
N PHE A 445 -37.76 31.74 19.77
CA PHE A 445 -38.45 32.92 19.23
C PHE A 445 -39.66 32.56 18.39
N SER A 446 -39.57 31.52 17.55
CA SER A 446 -40.70 31.02 16.76
C SER A 446 -41.84 30.54 17.67
N LEU A 447 -41.50 29.90 18.80
CA LEU A 447 -42.47 29.44 19.79
C LEU A 447 -43.17 30.61 20.49
N ALA A 448 -42.40 31.63 20.91
CA ALA A 448 -42.95 32.83 21.52
C ALA A 448 -43.87 33.60 20.56
N ALA A 449 -43.47 33.75 19.30
CA ALA A 449 -44.26 34.39 18.26
C ALA A 449 -45.56 33.62 17.97
N LEU A 450 -45.48 32.28 17.90
CA LEU A 450 -46.64 31.42 17.71
C LEU A 450 -47.67 31.61 18.82
N PHE A 451 -47.27 31.52 20.08
CA PHE A 451 -48.22 31.67 21.19
C PHE A 451 -48.76 33.10 21.31
N LYS A 452 -47.95 34.13 21.02
CA LYS A 452 -48.41 35.52 21.07
C LYS A 452 -49.47 35.82 20.00
N LEU A 453 -49.20 35.45 18.74
CA LEU A 453 -50.16 35.62 17.65
C LEU A 453 -51.34 34.66 17.82
N GLY A 454 -51.07 33.42 18.23
CA GLY A 454 -52.07 32.40 18.51
C GLY A 454 -53.07 32.83 19.58
N ALA A 455 -52.60 33.38 20.70
CA ALA A 455 -53.47 33.90 21.74
C ALA A 455 -54.38 35.02 21.22
N TYR A 456 -53.84 35.95 20.42
CA TYR A 456 -54.62 37.02 19.80
C TYR A 456 -55.67 36.50 18.80
N LEU A 457 -55.33 35.48 17.99
CA LEU A 457 -56.27 34.87 17.04
C LEU A 457 -57.35 34.03 17.75
N VAL A 458 -57.05 33.45 18.91
CA VAL A 458 -58.04 32.76 19.76
C VAL A 458 -58.96 33.78 20.43
N GLU A 459 -58.42 34.89 20.95
CA GLU A 459 -59.20 35.97 21.57
C GLU A 459 -60.18 36.62 20.59
N THR A 460 -59.77 36.79 19.34
CA THR A 460 -60.60 37.33 18.25
C THR A 460 -61.56 36.29 17.62
N ASN A 461 -61.61 35.06 18.15
CA ASN A 461 -62.37 33.93 17.62
C ASN A 461 -62.07 33.57 16.14
N ALA A 462 -60.89 33.94 15.64
CA ALA A 462 -60.45 33.62 14.28
C ALA A 462 -59.97 32.16 14.15
N ILE A 463 -59.45 31.57 15.24
CA ILE A 463 -59.01 30.17 15.30
C ILE A 463 -59.45 29.52 16.62
N SER A 464 -59.57 28.19 16.62
CA SER A 464 -59.79 27.43 17.84
C SER A 464 -58.48 27.18 18.61
N PHE A 465 -58.59 26.94 19.92
CA PHE A 465 -57.46 26.53 20.74
C PHE A 465 -56.84 25.20 20.27
N GLU A 466 -57.66 24.28 19.73
CA GLU A 466 -57.20 23.06 19.07
C GLU A 466 -56.27 23.36 17.89
N ALA A 467 -56.66 24.28 17.00
CA ALA A 467 -55.85 24.66 15.85
C ALA A 467 -54.51 25.27 16.25
N LEU A 468 -54.48 26.06 17.34
CA LEU A 468 -53.25 26.59 17.92
C LEU A 468 -52.32 25.48 18.43
N LEU A 469 -52.84 24.53 19.21
CA LEU A 469 -52.06 23.41 19.72
C LEU A 469 -51.56 22.46 18.62
N LEU A 470 -52.35 22.26 17.57
CA LEU A 470 -51.94 21.51 16.40
C LEU A 470 -50.75 22.19 15.70
N CYS A 471 -50.89 23.50 15.41
CA CYS A 471 -49.82 24.27 14.77
C CYS A 471 -48.53 24.24 15.62
N PHE A 472 -48.65 24.32 16.96
CA PHE A 472 -47.52 24.15 17.88
C PHE A 472 -46.83 22.79 17.72
N ASN A 473 -47.57 21.69 17.78
CA ASN A 473 -47.00 20.35 17.62
C ASN A 473 -46.33 20.17 16.25
N CYS A 474 -46.91 20.73 15.17
CA CYS A 474 -46.32 20.73 13.84
C CYS A 474 -44.96 21.45 13.78
N ILE A 475 -44.79 22.58 14.47
CA ILE A 475 -43.50 23.30 14.54
C ILE A 475 -42.46 22.46 15.27
N VAL A 476 -42.82 21.92 16.44
CA VAL A 476 -41.88 21.18 17.28
C VAL A 476 -41.37 19.96 16.53
N PHE A 477 -42.26 19.18 15.91
CA PHE A 477 -41.86 18.02 15.12
C PHE A 477 -41.13 18.40 13.83
N GLY A 478 -41.58 19.45 13.12
CA GLY A 478 -40.90 19.96 11.94
C GLY A 478 -39.46 20.42 12.23
N ALA A 479 -39.26 21.15 13.32
CA ALA A 479 -37.94 21.59 13.79
C ALA A 479 -37.05 20.40 14.18
N GLN A 480 -37.61 19.39 14.86
CA GLN A 480 -36.89 18.15 15.16
C GLN A 480 -36.47 17.41 13.89
N SER A 481 -37.35 17.28 12.88
CA SER A 481 -37.03 16.64 11.60
C SER A 481 -35.93 17.39 10.83
N VAL A 482 -35.97 18.73 10.83
CA VAL A 482 -34.90 19.56 10.23
C VAL A 482 -33.58 19.37 10.97
N GLY A 483 -33.60 19.42 12.31
CA GLY A 483 -32.40 19.24 13.14
C GLY A 483 -31.76 17.86 12.99
N GLN A 484 -32.58 16.80 12.96
CA GLN A 484 -32.10 15.44 12.70
C GLN A 484 -31.51 15.31 11.29
N THR A 485 -32.15 15.91 10.27
CA THR A 485 -31.63 15.87 8.89
C THR A 485 -30.30 16.62 8.78
N ALA A 486 -30.17 17.77 9.43
CA ALA A 486 -28.93 18.56 9.47
C ALA A 486 -27.77 17.79 10.11
N SER A 487 -28.03 17.04 11.18
CA SER A 487 -27.01 16.22 11.85
C SER A 487 -26.56 14.99 11.04
N MET A 488 -27.35 14.52 10.07
CA MET A 488 -26.97 13.40 9.19
C MET A 488 -26.14 13.81 7.96
N SER A 489 -26.08 15.10 7.64
CA SER A 489 -25.41 15.59 6.43
C SER A 489 -23.90 15.28 6.37
N PRO A 490 -23.13 15.28 7.48
CA PRO A 490 -21.73 14.85 7.46
C PRO A 490 -21.54 13.39 7.05
N ASP A 491 -22.39 12.48 7.55
CA ASP A 491 -22.36 11.05 7.21
C ASP A 491 -22.64 10.84 5.71
N TYR A 492 -23.62 11.58 5.18
CA TYR A 492 -23.96 11.55 3.76
C TYR A 492 -22.80 12.03 2.89
N THR A 493 -22.18 13.17 3.24
CA THR A 493 -21.06 13.73 2.48
C THR A 493 -19.87 12.78 2.47
N LYS A 494 -19.52 12.21 3.64
CA LYS A 494 -18.46 11.21 3.76
C LYS A 494 -18.74 9.95 2.92
N ALA A 495 -19.99 9.52 2.88
CA ALA A 495 -20.39 8.36 2.11
C ALA A 495 -20.32 8.59 0.60
N VAL A 496 -20.66 9.82 0.13
CA VAL A 496 -20.47 10.22 -1.26
C VAL A 496 -19.00 10.25 -1.64
N ASP A 497 -18.13 10.85 -0.82
CA ASP A 497 -16.69 10.88 -1.07
C ASP A 497 -16.08 9.46 -1.14
N ALA A 498 -16.49 8.57 -0.23
CA ALA A 498 -16.07 7.16 -0.26
C ALA A 498 -16.58 6.43 -1.51
N ALA A 499 -17.84 6.69 -1.89
CA ALA A 499 -18.42 6.13 -3.10
C ALA A 499 -17.69 6.61 -4.38
N GLU A 500 -17.28 7.87 -4.43
CA GLU A 500 -16.52 8.43 -5.55
C GLU A 500 -15.18 7.71 -5.74
N LYS A 501 -14.41 7.52 -4.67
CA LYS A 501 -13.12 6.82 -4.72
C LYS A 501 -13.26 5.36 -5.17
N ILE A 502 -14.28 4.67 -4.65
CA ILE A 502 -14.57 3.28 -5.07
C ILE A 502 -14.97 3.25 -6.55
N LEU A 503 -15.82 4.18 -6.99
CA LEU A 503 -16.23 4.25 -8.40
C LEU A 503 -15.09 4.63 -9.32
N GLU A 504 -14.17 5.50 -8.90
CA GLU A 504 -12.96 5.84 -9.65
C GLU A 504 -12.13 4.57 -9.90
N LEU A 505 -11.91 3.77 -8.86
CA LEU A 505 -11.19 2.51 -8.96
C LEU A 505 -11.94 1.47 -9.81
N LEU A 506 -13.25 1.32 -9.64
CA LEU A 506 -14.08 0.39 -10.42
C LEU A 506 -14.14 0.75 -11.91
N ASN A 507 -14.07 2.05 -12.25
CA ASN A 507 -14.08 2.52 -13.63
C ASN A 507 -12.68 2.65 -14.23
N ARG A 508 -11.60 2.53 -13.44
CA ARG A 508 -10.22 2.54 -13.93
C ARG A 508 -9.98 1.32 -14.80
N LYS A 509 -9.66 1.55 -16.07
CA LYS A 509 -9.15 0.51 -16.96
C LYS A 509 -7.62 0.47 -16.82
N PRO A 510 -7.03 -0.65 -16.40
CA PRO A 510 -5.58 -0.79 -16.33
C PRO A 510 -4.95 -0.74 -17.73
N ILE A 511 -3.70 -0.30 -17.80
CA ILE A 511 -2.93 -0.29 -19.06
C ILE A 511 -2.65 -1.73 -19.49
N ILE A 512 -2.23 -2.55 -18.52
CA ILE A 512 -2.02 -3.99 -18.66
C ILE A 512 -3.12 -4.68 -17.87
N ASP A 513 -4.10 -5.25 -18.58
CA ASP A 513 -5.28 -5.83 -17.97
C ASP A 513 -5.09 -7.30 -17.60
N ASN A 514 -4.84 -7.56 -16.31
CA ASN A 514 -4.69 -8.91 -15.77
C ASN A 514 -5.97 -9.75 -15.88
N GLY A 515 -7.15 -9.13 -16.03
CA GLY A 515 -8.43 -9.80 -16.13
C GLY A 515 -8.89 -10.06 -17.57
N SER A 516 -8.18 -9.54 -18.58
CA SER A 516 -8.53 -9.78 -19.97
C SER A 516 -8.08 -11.18 -20.41
N ARG A 517 -8.92 -11.83 -21.23
CA ARG A 517 -8.59 -13.07 -21.95
C ARG A 517 -8.33 -12.81 -23.44
N ASP A 518 -8.20 -11.56 -23.82
CA ASP A 518 -7.93 -11.16 -25.20
C ASP A 518 -6.44 -11.35 -25.52
N GLY A 519 -6.14 -11.57 -26.80
CA GLY A 519 -4.78 -11.72 -27.32
C GLY A 519 -4.51 -13.09 -27.91
N ASP A 520 -3.40 -13.20 -28.61
CA ASP A 520 -2.99 -14.42 -29.29
C ASP A 520 -2.36 -15.44 -28.32
N GLU A 521 -2.65 -16.71 -28.52
CA GLU A 521 -1.89 -17.83 -27.93
C GLU A 521 -1.00 -18.46 -29.02
N ILE A 522 0.22 -18.86 -28.68
CA ILE A 522 1.14 -19.50 -29.62
C ILE A 522 1.03 -21.01 -29.44
N SER A 523 0.56 -21.73 -30.46
CA SER A 523 0.35 -23.18 -30.38
C SER A 523 1.66 -23.97 -30.18
N ASN A 524 2.74 -23.55 -30.84
CA ASN A 524 4.06 -24.17 -30.73
C ASN A 524 5.05 -23.20 -30.06
N PHE A 525 4.90 -23.01 -28.75
CA PHE A 525 5.77 -22.14 -27.97
C PHE A 525 7.16 -22.76 -27.78
N ARG A 526 8.20 -22.11 -28.32
CA ARG A 526 9.60 -22.53 -28.21
C ARG A 526 10.33 -21.80 -27.09
N GLY A 527 9.93 -20.56 -26.79
CA GLY A 527 10.53 -19.74 -25.74
C GLY A 527 11.75 -18.94 -26.20
N GLU A 528 11.78 -18.50 -27.46
CA GLU A 528 12.74 -17.50 -27.94
C GLU A 528 12.36 -16.12 -27.39
N LEU A 529 13.34 -15.35 -26.90
CA LEU A 529 13.14 -13.99 -26.39
C LEU A 529 14.05 -13.00 -27.12
N GLU A 530 13.50 -11.88 -27.57
CA GLU A 530 14.26 -10.84 -28.25
C GLU A 530 13.83 -9.44 -27.81
N PHE A 531 14.76 -8.70 -27.20
CA PHE A 531 14.64 -7.28 -26.94
C PHE A 531 15.16 -6.51 -28.15
N ASP A 532 14.29 -5.73 -28.80
CA ASP A 532 14.66 -4.87 -29.92
C ASP A 532 14.56 -3.39 -29.55
N GLY A 533 15.72 -2.80 -29.23
CA GLY A 533 15.90 -1.37 -29.02
C GLY A 533 15.07 -0.81 -27.87
N VAL A 534 14.99 -1.55 -26.76
CA VAL A 534 14.09 -1.22 -25.65
C VAL A 534 14.61 -0.03 -24.83
N HIS A 535 13.74 0.95 -24.63
CA HIS A 535 13.94 2.02 -23.65
C HIS A 535 12.85 1.93 -22.58
N PHE A 536 13.27 2.03 -21.32
CA PHE A 536 12.36 1.89 -20.19
C PHE A 536 12.63 2.89 -19.06
N ILE A 537 11.52 3.43 -18.53
CA ILE A 537 11.45 4.35 -17.40
C ILE A 537 10.30 3.90 -16.50
N TYR A 538 10.55 3.78 -15.19
CA TYR A 538 9.49 3.51 -14.22
C TYR A 538 8.50 4.69 -14.14
N PRO A 539 7.18 4.46 -14.20
CA PRO A 539 6.18 5.54 -14.19
C PRO A 539 6.29 6.49 -12.99
N ASN A 540 6.64 5.96 -11.81
CA ASN A 540 6.77 6.74 -10.59
C ASN A 540 8.14 7.43 -10.43
N ARG A 541 9.08 7.19 -11.35
CA ARG A 541 10.43 7.79 -11.38
C ARG A 541 10.81 8.25 -12.79
N PRO A 542 10.10 9.24 -13.37
CA PRO A 542 10.28 9.63 -14.77
C PRO A 542 11.66 10.24 -15.08
N GLU A 543 12.38 10.71 -14.07
CA GLU A 543 13.70 11.34 -14.21
C GLU A 543 14.83 10.33 -14.49
N SER A 544 14.65 9.06 -14.14
CA SER A 544 15.69 8.02 -14.24
C SER A 544 15.41 7.06 -15.38
N ILE A 545 16.21 7.15 -16.46
CA ILE A 545 16.18 6.18 -17.56
C ILE A 545 16.98 4.95 -17.16
N ILE A 546 16.29 3.81 -17.06
CA ILE A 546 16.87 2.55 -16.61
C ILE A 546 17.46 1.75 -17.77
N LEU A 547 16.69 1.50 -18.83
CA LEU A 547 17.15 0.81 -20.04
C LEU A 547 17.29 1.79 -21.20
N ARG A 548 18.37 1.66 -21.98
CA ARG A 548 18.74 2.58 -23.06
C ARG A 548 19.09 1.81 -24.33
N ASN A 549 18.17 1.77 -25.30
CA ASN A 549 18.35 1.01 -26.55
C ASN A 549 18.83 -0.42 -26.28
N PHE A 550 18.21 -1.07 -25.30
CA PHE A 550 18.57 -2.38 -24.83
C PHE A 550 18.25 -3.43 -25.90
N LYS A 551 19.24 -4.23 -26.28
CA LYS A 551 19.14 -5.27 -27.30
C LYS A 551 19.73 -6.57 -26.77
N LEU A 552 18.95 -7.64 -26.80
CA LEU A 552 19.35 -8.96 -26.33
C LEU A 552 18.49 -10.01 -27.04
N LYS A 553 19.12 -11.06 -27.57
CA LYS A 553 18.43 -12.18 -28.20
C LYS A 553 18.83 -13.48 -27.50
N ILE A 554 17.84 -14.27 -27.13
CA ILE A 554 17.99 -15.50 -26.34
C ILE A 554 17.32 -16.64 -27.11
N GLN A 555 18.09 -17.68 -27.40
CA GLN A 555 17.61 -18.85 -28.13
C GLN A 555 16.81 -19.80 -27.23
N PRO A 556 15.89 -20.60 -27.79
CA PRO A 556 15.18 -21.63 -27.05
C PRO A 556 16.13 -22.59 -26.32
N GLY A 557 15.91 -22.81 -25.02
CA GLY A 557 16.72 -23.71 -24.21
C GLY A 557 18.06 -23.14 -23.74
N GLN A 558 18.41 -21.91 -24.17
CA GLN A 558 19.66 -21.27 -23.81
C GLN A 558 19.62 -20.71 -22.37
N GLN A 559 20.74 -20.87 -21.66
CA GLN A 559 20.95 -20.31 -20.33
C GLN A 559 21.71 -18.99 -20.43
N VAL A 560 21.07 -17.88 -20.05
CA VAL A 560 21.63 -16.54 -20.12
C VAL A 560 21.79 -15.92 -18.74
N ALA A 561 23.00 -15.48 -18.41
CA ALA A 561 23.29 -14.77 -17.17
C ALA A 561 23.34 -13.25 -17.40
N LEU A 562 22.68 -12.48 -16.52
CA LEU A 562 22.76 -11.02 -16.50
C LEU A 562 23.59 -10.57 -15.30
N VAL A 563 24.71 -9.89 -15.57
CA VAL A 563 25.59 -9.32 -14.55
C VAL A 563 25.79 -7.83 -14.72
N GLY A 564 26.09 -7.13 -13.63
CA GLY A 564 26.33 -5.69 -13.67
C GLY A 564 26.12 -5.06 -12.30
N THR A 565 26.45 -3.77 -12.21
CA THR A 565 26.32 -3.00 -10.96
C THR A 565 24.87 -2.94 -10.46
N SER A 566 24.66 -2.66 -9.18
CA SER A 566 23.31 -2.41 -8.68
C SER A 566 22.65 -1.25 -9.44
N GLY A 567 21.34 -1.36 -9.73
CA GLY A 567 20.58 -0.34 -10.45
C GLY A 567 20.84 -0.22 -11.97
N CYS A 568 21.63 -1.12 -12.59
CA CYS A 568 21.89 -1.05 -14.04
C CYS A 568 20.74 -1.56 -14.94
N GLY A 569 19.67 -2.11 -14.35
CA GLY A 569 18.47 -2.57 -15.07
C GLY A 569 18.23 -4.09 -15.11
N LYS A 570 19.01 -4.91 -14.38
CA LYS A 570 18.89 -6.39 -14.40
C LYS A 570 17.48 -6.88 -14.05
N SER A 571 16.99 -6.57 -12.85
CA SER A 571 15.64 -7.01 -12.40
C SER A 571 14.53 -6.37 -13.24
N THR A 572 14.77 -5.17 -13.79
CA THR A 572 13.85 -4.53 -14.74
C THR A 572 13.66 -5.38 -16.01
N THR A 573 14.71 -6.06 -16.50
CA THR A 573 14.59 -6.99 -17.63
C THR A 573 13.63 -8.14 -17.34
N ILE A 574 13.72 -8.75 -16.15
CA ILE A 574 12.77 -9.80 -15.70
C ILE A 574 11.35 -9.24 -15.63
N GLN A 575 11.15 -8.06 -15.02
CA GLN A 575 9.83 -7.44 -14.89
C GLN A 575 9.17 -7.09 -16.23
N LEU A 576 9.98 -6.77 -17.26
CA LEU A 576 9.49 -6.55 -18.62
C LEU A 576 9.10 -7.87 -19.30
N ILE A 577 9.82 -8.97 -19.04
CA ILE A 577 9.48 -10.32 -19.54
C ILE A 577 8.20 -10.81 -18.87
N GLU A 578 8.00 -10.57 -17.57
CA GLU A 578 6.73 -10.89 -16.91
C GLU A 578 5.57 -9.98 -17.34
N ARG A 579 5.87 -8.96 -18.17
CA ARG A 579 4.94 -7.91 -18.60
C ARG A 579 4.25 -7.27 -17.39
N PHE A 580 5.01 -7.02 -16.32
CA PHE A 580 4.57 -6.12 -15.24
C PHE A 580 4.58 -4.67 -15.69
N TYR A 581 5.45 -4.38 -16.66
CA TYR A 581 5.56 -3.11 -17.36
C TYR A 581 5.65 -3.36 -18.86
N ASP A 582 5.18 -2.40 -19.65
CA ASP A 582 5.49 -2.33 -21.08
C ASP A 582 6.67 -1.39 -21.31
N ALA A 583 7.50 -1.71 -22.31
CA ALA A 583 8.57 -0.81 -22.76
C ALA A 583 7.99 0.53 -23.26
N ASN A 584 8.69 1.65 -23.02
CA ASN A 584 8.25 2.95 -23.53
C ASN A 584 8.53 3.09 -25.04
N ILE A 585 9.71 2.65 -25.48
CA ILE A 585 10.13 2.59 -26.89
C ILE A 585 10.78 1.22 -27.13
N GLY A 586 10.67 0.70 -28.35
CA GLY A 586 11.13 -0.64 -28.71
C GLY A 586 10.07 -1.70 -28.48
N ARG A 587 10.46 -2.97 -28.69
CA ARG A 587 9.58 -4.13 -28.58
C ARG A 587 10.28 -5.27 -27.85
N LEU A 588 9.51 -6.04 -27.10
CA LEU A 588 9.92 -7.34 -26.58
C LEU A 588 9.17 -8.38 -27.41
N LEU A 589 9.92 -9.18 -28.16
CA LEU A 589 9.41 -10.24 -29.00
C LEU A 589 9.58 -11.58 -28.31
N VAL A 590 8.55 -12.42 -28.38
CA VAL A 590 8.54 -13.80 -27.91
C VAL A 590 8.13 -14.68 -29.07
N ASP A 591 8.99 -15.61 -29.49
CA ASP A 591 8.82 -16.39 -30.73
C ASP A 591 8.42 -15.49 -31.93
N SER A 592 9.13 -14.37 -32.10
CA SER A 592 8.89 -13.34 -33.13
C SER A 592 7.56 -12.55 -33.05
N LYS A 593 6.74 -12.73 -32.00
CA LYS A 593 5.54 -11.92 -31.75
C LYS A 593 5.76 -10.90 -30.63
N ASP A 594 5.22 -9.70 -30.76
CA ASP A 594 5.30 -8.69 -29.68
C ASP A 594 4.50 -9.18 -28.45
N VAL A 595 5.13 -9.16 -27.28
CA VAL A 595 4.50 -9.58 -26.02
C VAL A 595 3.18 -8.87 -25.73
N ARG A 596 3.01 -7.64 -26.27
CA ARG A 596 1.81 -6.82 -26.09
C ARG A 596 0.57 -7.43 -26.76
N THR A 597 0.74 -8.21 -27.83
CA THR A 597 -0.37 -8.83 -28.58
C THR A 597 -0.78 -10.19 -28.04
N LEU A 598 0.03 -10.77 -27.16
CA LEU A 598 -0.22 -12.09 -26.57
C LEU A 598 -1.26 -12.00 -25.45
N ASN A 599 -2.00 -13.10 -25.28
CA ASN A 599 -2.83 -13.30 -24.10
C ASN A 599 -1.95 -13.34 -22.85
N LEU A 600 -2.22 -12.44 -21.90
CA LEU A 600 -1.36 -12.23 -20.74
C LEU A 600 -1.36 -13.42 -19.76
N HIS A 601 -2.53 -14.04 -19.56
CA HIS A 601 -2.67 -15.18 -18.65
C HIS A 601 -1.96 -16.43 -19.19
N TRP A 602 -2.15 -16.71 -20.49
CA TRP A 602 -1.43 -17.76 -21.19
C TRP A 602 0.07 -17.50 -21.20
N TYR A 603 0.51 -16.29 -21.53
CA TYR A 603 1.94 -15.98 -21.59
C TYR A 603 2.63 -16.17 -20.23
N ARG A 604 2.02 -15.67 -19.14
CA ARG A 604 2.56 -15.87 -17.78
C ARG A 604 2.47 -17.31 -17.29
N SER A 605 1.60 -18.15 -17.85
CA SER A 605 1.60 -19.58 -17.54
C SER A 605 2.81 -20.31 -18.11
N GLN A 606 3.45 -19.76 -19.17
CA GLN A 606 4.67 -20.31 -19.77
C GLN A 606 5.97 -19.88 -19.07
N ILE A 607 5.90 -19.02 -18.04
CA ILE A 607 7.05 -18.44 -17.35
C ILE A 607 7.07 -18.91 -15.89
N GLY A 608 8.17 -19.51 -15.44
CA GLY A 608 8.45 -19.77 -14.03
C GLY A 608 9.38 -18.70 -13.45
N ILE A 609 9.09 -18.18 -12.26
CA ILE A 609 9.93 -17.20 -11.57
C ILE A 609 10.34 -17.71 -10.19
N VAL A 610 11.58 -17.45 -9.83
CA VAL A 610 12.12 -17.63 -8.48
C VAL A 610 12.82 -16.32 -8.09
N SER A 611 12.23 -15.61 -7.14
CA SER A 611 12.73 -14.31 -6.65
C SER A 611 13.73 -14.48 -5.50
N GLN A 612 14.44 -13.39 -5.18
CA GLN A 612 15.41 -13.32 -4.08
C GLN A 612 14.79 -13.72 -2.72
N GLU A 613 13.63 -13.15 -2.39
CA GLU A 613 12.87 -13.47 -1.19
C GLU A 613 11.57 -14.20 -1.56
N PRO A 614 11.53 -15.54 -1.47
CA PRO A 614 10.37 -16.32 -1.84
C PRO A 614 9.22 -16.11 -0.84
N VAL A 615 8.12 -15.53 -1.31
CA VAL A 615 6.91 -15.37 -0.51
C VAL A 615 6.08 -16.66 -0.55
N LEU A 616 5.85 -17.24 0.62
CA LEU A 616 4.91 -18.35 0.82
C LEU A 616 3.62 -17.80 1.42
N PHE A 617 2.48 -18.29 0.93
CA PHE A 617 1.18 -17.94 1.49
C PHE A 617 0.90 -18.77 2.75
N ASP A 618 0.03 -18.26 3.64
CA ASP A 618 -0.45 -18.97 4.83
C ASP A 618 -1.40 -20.11 4.43
N MET A 619 -0.79 -21.18 3.92
CA MET A 619 -1.36 -22.35 3.28
C MET A 619 -0.40 -23.53 3.53
N SER A 620 -0.85 -24.76 3.28
CA SER A 620 0.04 -25.93 3.40
C SER A 620 1.20 -25.88 2.38
N ILE A 621 2.27 -26.65 2.61
CA ILE A 621 3.35 -26.81 1.62
C ILE A 621 2.79 -27.34 0.30
N ARG A 622 1.85 -28.30 0.38
CA ARG A 622 1.12 -28.84 -0.79
C ARG A 622 0.45 -27.74 -1.60
N GLU A 623 -0.36 -26.92 -0.95
CA GLU A 623 -1.10 -25.82 -1.59
C GLU A 623 -0.15 -24.76 -2.14
N ASN A 624 0.93 -24.45 -1.42
CA ASN A 624 1.95 -23.51 -1.87
C ASN A 624 2.67 -23.98 -3.14
N ILE A 625 2.93 -25.28 -3.31
CA ILE A 625 3.51 -25.82 -4.55
C ILE A 625 2.45 -25.83 -5.66
N ALA A 626 1.23 -26.32 -5.34
CA ALA A 626 0.13 -26.40 -6.29
C ALA A 626 -0.28 -25.02 -6.86
N TYR A 627 -0.12 -23.95 -6.07
CA TYR A 627 -0.38 -22.57 -6.49
C TYR A 627 0.40 -22.14 -7.75
N GLY A 628 1.46 -22.86 -8.13
CA GLY A 628 2.20 -22.63 -9.36
C GLY A 628 1.40 -22.87 -10.64
N ASP A 629 0.37 -23.72 -10.61
CA ASP A 629 -0.53 -23.98 -11.74
C ASP A 629 -2.00 -23.83 -11.33
N ASN A 630 -2.57 -22.67 -11.62
CA ASN A 630 -3.98 -22.38 -11.33
C ASN A 630 -4.92 -22.69 -12.51
N SER A 631 -4.41 -23.28 -13.59
CA SER A 631 -5.24 -23.65 -14.75
C SER A 631 -6.01 -24.96 -14.52
N ARG A 632 -5.47 -25.84 -13.66
CA ARG A 632 -6.05 -27.12 -13.26
C ARG A 632 -6.60 -27.00 -11.84
N SER A 633 -7.83 -27.48 -11.60
CA SER A 633 -8.48 -27.37 -10.28
C SER A 633 -7.86 -28.30 -9.24
N ASP A 634 -7.39 -29.48 -9.67
CA ASP A 634 -6.81 -30.50 -8.79
C ASP A 634 -5.51 -31.02 -9.40
N ILE A 635 -4.38 -30.64 -8.79
CA ILE A 635 -3.06 -31.17 -9.15
C ILE A 635 -2.84 -32.47 -8.36
N PRO A 636 -2.58 -33.60 -9.04
CA PRO A 636 -2.37 -34.87 -8.36
C PRO A 636 -1.12 -34.80 -7.46
N MET A 637 -1.19 -35.48 -6.32
CA MET A 637 -0.10 -35.45 -5.33
C MET A 637 1.22 -35.96 -5.89
N ASP A 638 1.17 -36.89 -6.84
CA ASP A 638 2.36 -37.44 -7.49
C ASP A 638 3.15 -36.38 -8.28
N GLU A 639 2.47 -35.45 -8.96
CA GLU A 639 3.11 -34.32 -9.64
C GLU A 639 3.76 -33.36 -8.63
N ILE A 640 3.07 -33.08 -7.51
CA ILE A 640 3.61 -32.24 -6.41
C ILE A 640 4.88 -32.88 -5.83
N ILE A 641 4.85 -34.21 -5.62
CA ILE A 641 6.00 -34.96 -5.13
C ILE A 641 7.14 -34.95 -6.15
N GLN A 642 6.86 -35.10 -7.44
CA GLN A 642 7.88 -35.01 -8.48
C GLN A 642 8.52 -33.62 -8.49
N ALA A 643 7.74 -32.54 -8.50
CA ALA A 643 8.27 -31.17 -8.44
C ALA A 643 9.13 -30.94 -7.18
N ALA A 644 8.69 -31.44 -6.02
CA ALA A 644 9.46 -31.37 -4.78
C ALA A 644 10.75 -32.20 -4.80
N LYS A 645 10.79 -33.30 -5.55
CA LYS A 645 12.01 -34.10 -5.78
C LYS A 645 12.99 -33.36 -6.70
N TYR A 646 12.50 -32.76 -7.79
CA TYR A 646 13.33 -31.93 -8.68
C TYR A 646 13.94 -30.74 -7.92
N ALA A 647 13.18 -30.15 -7.00
CA ALA A 647 13.64 -29.05 -6.16
C ALA A 647 14.46 -29.47 -4.93
N ASN A 648 14.82 -30.74 -4.76
CA ASN A 648 15.58 -31.26 -3.60
C ASN A 648 14.94 -30.97 -2.22
N ILE A 649 13.62 -30.85 -2.11
CA ILE A 649 12.92 -30.55 -0.84
C ILE A 649 12.09 -31.71 -0.29
N HIS A 650 11.81 -32.73 -1.11
CA HIS A 650 10.98 -33.88 -0.72
C HIS A 650 11.40 -34.56 0.59
N ASN A 651 12.68 -34.87 0.74
CA ASN A 651 13.21 -35.57 1.92
C ASN A 651 13.09 -34.74 3.20
N PHE A 652 13.17 -33.41 3.08
CA PHE A 652 12.92 -32.50 4.21
C PHE A 652 11.45 -32.50 4.59
N ILE A 653 10.56 -32.37 3.60
CA ILE A 653 9.10 -32.37 3.83
C ILE A 653 8.67 -33.67 4.51
N GLN A 654 9.18 -34.82 4.10
CA GLN A 654 8.87 -36.11 4.73
C GLN A 654 9.27 -36.21 6.21
N LYS A 655 10.28 -35.45 6.64
CA LYS A 655 10.71 -35.41 8.05
C LYS A 655 9.81 -34.52 8.92
N LEU A 656 8.98 -33.66 8.31
CA LEU A 656 8.06 -32.81 9.05
C LEU A 656 6.91 -33.65 9.63
N PRO A 657 6.44 -33.35 10.86
CA PRO A 657 5.37 -34.12 11.52
C PRO A 657 4.08 -34.25 10.71
N LYS A 658 3.78 -33.25 9.85
CA LYS A 658 2.59 -33.22 8.99
C LYS A 658 2.93 -33.38 7.50
N GLY A 659 4.18 -33.69 7.16
CA GLY A 659 4.60 -33.80 5.77
C GLY A 659 4.25 -32.56 4.95
N TYR A 660 3.60 -32.78 3.81
CA TYR A 660 3.12 -31.74 2.90
C TYR A 660 1.94 -30.91 3.44
N GLU A 661 1.25 -31.38 4.47
CA GLU A 661 0.15 -30.66 5.13
C GLU A 661 0.67 -29.71 6.23
N THR A 662 1.99 -29.52 6.32
CA THR A 662 2.59 -28.52 7.20
C THR A 662 2.24 -27.12 6.70
N ASN A 663 1.75 -26.24 7.59
CA ASN A 663 1.40 -24.86 7.23
C ASN A 663 2.65 -23.97 7.22
N CYS A 664 2.78 -23.12 6.19
CA CYS A 664 3.88 -22.19 5.94
C CYS A 664 3.64 -20.75 6.45
N GLY A 665 2.48 -20.45 7.04
CA GLY A 665 2.13 -19.10 7.50
C GLY A 665 2.96 -18.56 8.67
N THR A 666 2.66 -17.33 9.10
CA THR A 666 3.36 -16.66 10.22
C THR A 666 3.23 -17.38 11.57
N LYS A 667 2.22 -18.24 11.73
CA LYS A 667 2.04 -19.14 12.87
C LYS A 667 2.44 -20.60 12.59
N GLY A 668 2.92 -20.88 11.39
CA GLY A 668 3.29 -22.20 10.89
C GLY A 668 4.72 -22.62 11.24
N ALA A 669 5.21 -23.66 10.57
CA ALA A 669 6.60 -24.10 10.73
C ALA A 669 7.54 -23.02 10.19
N GLN A 670 8.52 -22.61 10.99
CA GLN A 670 9.55 -21.66 10.54
C GLN A 670 10.51 -22.39 9.60
N LEU A 671 10.31 -22.18 8.30
CA LEU A 671 11.19 -22.68 7.25
C LEU A 671 12.42 -21.78 7.10
N SER A 672 13.58 -22.37 6.87
CA SER A 672 14.80 -21.65 6.53
C SER A 672 14.68 -20.94 5.18
N GLY A 673 15.53 -19.95 4.90
CA GLY A 673 15.55 -19.26 3.61
C GLY A 673 15.74 -20.25 2.44
N GLY A 674 16.64 -21.22 2.60
CA GLY A 674 16.92 -22.25 1.60
C GLY A 674 15.74 -23.18 1.35
N GLU A 675 15.02 -23.57 2.41
CA GLU A 675 13.80 -24.37 2.29
C GLU A 675 12.69 -23.61 1.55
N LYS A 676 12.46 -22.34 1.90
CA LYS A 676 11.48 -21.50 1.21
C LYS A 676 11.83 -21.37 -0.28
N GLN A 677 13.12 -21.24 -0.60
CA GLN A 677 13.58 -21.12 -1.97
C GLN A 677 13.35 -22.39 -2.77
N ARG A 678 13.64 -23.57 -2.19
CA ARG A 678 13.33 -24.85 -2.85
C ARG A 678 11.82 -25.06 -3.05
N ILE A 679 10.97 -24.59 -2.13
CA ILE A 679 9.51 -24.61 -2.34
C ILE A 679 9.10 -23.70 -3.50
N ALA A 680 9.72 -22.51 -3.62
CA ALA A 680 9.49 -21.61 -4.75
C ALA A 680 9.95 -22.23 -6.08
N ILE A 681 11.08 -22.95 -6.11
CA ILE A 681 11.53 -23.71 -7.28
C ILE A 681 10.51 -24.79 -7.65
N ALA A 682 10.04 -25.59 -6.67
CA ALA A 682 9.00 -26.59 -6.93
C ALA A 682 7.70 -25.96 -7.48
N ARG A 683 7.29 -24.81 -6.93
CA ARG A 683 6.15 -24.02 -7.43
C ARG A 683 6.37 -23.52 -8.85
N ALA A 684 7.58 -23.11 -9.21
CA ALA A 684 7.87 -22.69 -10.58
C ALA A 684 7.79 -23.86 -11.56
N LEU A 685 8.22 -25.06 -11.15
CA LEU A 685 8.32 -26.25 -11.99
C LEU A 685 6.99 -27.00 -12.20
N ILE A 686 6.01 -26.90 -11.29
CA ILE A 686 4.77 -27.68 -11.36
C ILE A 686 3.97 -27.46 -12.66
N ARG A 687 4.12 -26.28 -13.28
CA ARG A 687 3.46 -25.87 -14.54
C ARG A 687 4.28 -26.13 -15.80
N ASP A 688 5.45 -26.78 -15.69
CA ASP A 688 6.37 -27.06 -16.79
C ASP A 688 6.68 -25.85 -17.72
N PRO A 689 7.14 -24.70 -17.19
CA PRO A 689 7.30 -23.47 -17.97
C PRO A 689 8.44 -23.55 -19.00
N LYS A 690 8.27 -23.04 -20.22
CA LYS A 690 9.37 -22.99 -21.21
C LYS A 690 10.41 -21.91 -20.93
N ILE A 691 10.04 -20.89 -20.15
CA ILE A 691 10.94 -19.82 -19.73
C ILE A 691 11.09 -19.86 -18.20
N LEU A 692 12.32 -19.85 -17.70
CA LEU A 692 12.63 -19.73 -16.26
C LEU A 692 13.41 -18.45 -15.96
N LEU A 693 12.96 -17.71 -14.95
CA LEU A 693 13.55 -16.45 -14.52
C LEU A 693 14.03 -16.60 -13.07
N PHE A 694 15.31 -16.35 -12.84
CA PHE A 694 15.92 -16.38 -11.51
C PHE A 694 16.44 -14.99 -11.17
N ASP A 695 15.84 -14.34 -10.17
CA ASP A 695 16.25 -13.03 -9.69
C ASP A 695 16.98 -13.18 -8.36
N GLU A 696 18.32 -13.22 -8.39
CA GLU A 696 19.19 -13.31 -7.21
C GLU A 696 18.85 -14.48 -6.25
N ALA A 697 18.48 -15.63 -6.82
CA ALA A 697 17.88 -16.75 -6.10
C ALA A 697 18.75 -17.37 -4.99
N THR A 698 20.05 -17.14 -4.95
CA THR A 698 20.99 -17.70 -3.94
C THR A 698 21.57 -16.65 -2.98
N SER A 699 21.21 -15.37 -3.14
CA SER A 699 21.91 -14.25 -2.48
C SER A 699 21.77 -14.21 -0.95
N ALA A 700 20.68 -14.76 -0.40
CA ALA A 700 20.37 -14.73 1.04
C ALA A 700 20.60 -16.07 1.77
N LEU A 701 21.38 -16.99 1.18
CA LEU A 701 21.59 -18.35 1.69
C LEU A 701 22.98 -18.53 2.31
N ASP A 702 23.04 -19.37 3.34
CA ASP A 702 24.27 -19.94 3.88
C ASP A 702 24.88 -20.95 2.89
N SER A 703 26.20 -21.11 2.93
CA SER A 703 26.98 -21.85 1.93
C SER A 703 26.52 -23.31 1.72
N GLU A 704 26.05 -23.99 2.77
CA GLU A 704 25.55 -25.36 2.67
C GLU A 704 24.20 -25.42 1.94
N ASN A 705 23.23 -24.58 2.33
CA ASN A 705 21.94 -24.50 1.65
C ASN A 705 22.06 -23.96 0.23
N GLU A 706 23.00 -23.05 -0.01
CA GLU A 706 23.28 -22.47 -1.32
C GLU A 706 23.64 -23.54 -2.35
N ARG A 707 24.56 -24.46 -2.02
CA ARG A 707 24.94 -25.55 -2.92
C ARG A 707 23.74 -26.43 -3.28
N ILE A 708 22.93 -26.78 -2.29
CA ILE A 708 21.74 -27.64 -2.50
C ILE A 708 20.69 -26.94 -3.37
N VAL A 709 20.52 -25.62 -3.17
CA VAL A 709 19.62 -24.79 -3.98
C VAL A 709 20.16 -24.63 -5.40
N GLN A 710 21.46 -24.40 -5.57
CA GLN A 710 22.08 -24.29 -6.89
C GLN A 710 21.92 -25.57 -7.71
N GLU A 711 22.14 -26.74 -7.09
CA GLU A 711 21.90 -28.03 -7.76
C GLU A 711 20.44 -28.20 -8.21
N ALA A 712 19.47 -27.65 -7.46
CA ALA A 712 18.07 -27.66 -7.84
C ALA A 712 17.79 -26.68 -9.00
N LEU A 713 18.44 -25.51 -9.03
CA LEU A 713 18.36 -24.53 -10.11
C LEU A 713 18.93 -25.09 -11.42
N ASP A 714 20.13 -25.68 -11.36
CA ASP A 714 20.80 -26.25 -12.53
C ASP A 714 19.95 -27.37 -13.17
N ARG A 715 19.32 -28.22 -12.35
CA ARG A 715 18.38 -29.25 -12.84
C ARG A 715 17.11 -28.63 -13.42
N ALA A 716 16.59 -27.56 -12.80
CA ALA A 716 15.39 -26.88 -13.28
C ALA A 716 15.61 -26.24 -14.66
N GLN A 717 16.82 -25.74 -14.94
CA GLN A 717 17.19 -25.08 -16.19
C GLN A 717 17.30 -25.99 -17.41
N GLN A 718 17.44 -27.31 -17.21
CA GLN A 718 17.63 -28.25 -18.33
C GLN A 718 16.44 -28.20 -19.32
N ASN A 719 16.75 -28.04 -20.61
CA ASN A 719 15.77 -27.94 -21.71
C ASN A 719 14.77 -26.78 -21.62
N ARG A 720 15.10 -25.70 -20.88
CA ARG A 720 14.28 -24.49 -20.76
C ARG A 720 15.10 -23.26 -21.04
N THR A 721 14.50 -22.27 -21.71
CA THR A 721 15.13 -20.96 -21.83
C THR A 721 15.22 -20.35 -20.44
N SER A 722 16.42 -20.00 -19.97
CA SER A 722 16.58 -19.50 -18.61
C SER A 722 17.38 -18.21 -18.55
N ILE A 723 16.95 -17.31 -17.66
CA ILE A 723 17.61 -16.04 -17.40
C ILE A 723 17.93 -15.98 -15.92
N THR A 724 19.22 -15.88 -15.61
CA THR A 724 19.72 -15.83 -14.24
C THR A 724 20.36 -14.48 -13.96
N ILE A 725 19.81 -13.73 -13.01
CA ILE A 725 20.48 -12.58 -12.42
C ILE A 725 21.27 -13.09 -11.23
N ALA A 726 22.58 -12.95 -11.29
CA ALA A 726 23.45 -13.37 -10.21
C ALA A 726 24.23 -12.21 -9.61
N HIS A 727 24.38 -12.27 -8.29
CA HIS A 727 25.32 -11.46 -7.53
C HIS A 727 26.63 -12.21 -7.23
N ARG A 728 26.64 -13.54 -7.42
CA ARG A 728 27.79 -14.42 -7.22
C ARG A 728 28.23 -14.99 -8.58
N LEU A 729 29.52 -14.96 -8.86
CA LEU A 729 30.05 -15.43 -10.14
C LEU A 729 29.97 -16.95 -10.28
N SER A 730 30.07 -17.69 -9.18
CA SER A 730 29.98 -19.16 -9.17
C SER A 730 28.69 -19.69 -9.79
N THR A 731 27.58 -18.96 -9.66
CA THR A 731 26.27 -19.40 -10.16
C THR A 731 26.05 -19.16 -11.66
N ILE A 732 26.97 -18.47 -12.33
CA ILE A 732 26.84 -18.08 -13.75
C ILE A 732 27.99 -18.59 -14.62
N GLN A 733 28.99 -19.26 -14.05
CA GLN A 733 30.11 -19.84 -14.80
C GLN A 733 29.64 -20.83 -15.87
N ASN A 734 28.58 -21.57 -15.58
CA ASN A 734 28.03 -22.60 -16.47
C ASN A 734 26.99 -22.07 -17.48
N ALA A 735 26.74 -20.76 -17.52
CA ALA A 735 25.77 -20.19 -18.46
C ALA A 735 26.30 -20.22 -19.90
N ASP A 736 25.43 -20.56 -20.85
CA ASP A 736 25.75 -20.56 -22.29
C ASP A 736 26.14 -19.16 -22.80
N MET A 737 25.58 -18.12 -22.17
CA MET A 737 25.90 -16.73 -22.49
C MET A 737 25.82 -15.86 -21.25
N ILE A 738 26.84 -15.06 -21.00
CA ILE A 738 26.86 -14.05 -19.95
C ILE A 738 26.79 -12.67 -20.60
N CYS A 739 25.90 -11.81 -20.12
CA CYS A 739 25.72 -10.45 -20.59
C CYS A 739 26.01 -9.44 -19.48
N VAL A 740 26.97 -8.54 -19.72
CA VAL A 740 27.35 -7.48 -18.78
C VAL A 740 26.54 -6.21 -19.06
N LEU A 741 25.60 -5.89 -18.19
CA LEU A 741 24.83 -4.64 -18.20
C LEU A 741 25.62 -3.51 -17.53
N HIS A 742 25.69 -2.38 -18.22
CA HIS A 742 26.10 -1.11 -17.64
C HIS A 742 25.27 0.05 -18.18
N ASN A 743 24.76 0.89 -17.27
CA ASN A 743 23.93 2.06 -17.60
C ASN A 743 22.77 1.76 -18.58
N GLY A 744 22.15 0.58 -18.45
CA GLY A 744 20.99 0.19 -19.26
C GLY A 744 21.29 -0.38 -20.65
N VAL A 745 22.55 -0.72 -20.94
CA VAL A 745 23.01 -1.31 -22.21
C VAL A 745 23.89 -2.53 -21.95
N ILE A 746 23.87 -3.52 -22.84
CA ILE A 746 24.84 -4.62 -22.84
C ILE A 746 26.15 -4.11 -23.41
N VAL A 747 27.23 -4.25 -22.65
CA VAL A 747 28.58 -3.80 -23.05
C VAL A 747 29.45 -4.97 -23.50
N GLU A 748 29.30 -6.12 -22.86
CA GLU A 748 30.04 -7.35 -23.15
C GLU A 748 29.07 -8.53 -23.15
N SER A 749 29.27 -9.48 -24.07
CA SER A 749 28.49 -10.71 -24.15
C SER A 749 29.37 -11.85 -24.68
N GLY A 750 29.30 -13.02 -24.06
CA GLY A 750 30.07 -14.20 -24.46
C GLY A 750 29.98 -15.31 -23.42
N THR A 751 30.72 -16.39 -23.63
CA THR A 751 30.88 -17.44 -22.62
C THR A 751 31.79 -16.98 -21.47
N HIS A 752 31.79 -17.72 -20.36
CA HIS A 752 32.67 -17.44 -19.23
C HIS A 752 34.14 -17.30 -19.63
N GLN A 753 34.64 -18.23 -20.44
CA GLN A 753 36.04 -18.26 -20.87
C GLN A 753 36.37 -17.11 -21.84
N GLU A 754 35.47 -16.80 -22.77
CA GLU A 754 35.63 -15.68 -23.71
C GLU A 754 35.73 -14.34 -22.98
N LEU A 755 34.85 -14.11 -22.00
CA LEU A 755 34.81 -12.87 -21.25
C LEU A 755 35.99 -12.70 -20.29
N LEU A 756 36.55 -13.81 -19.78
CA LEU A 756 37.81 -13.77 -19.02
C LEU A 756 38.99 -13.42 -19.94
N ALA A 757 39.08 -14.03 -21.12
CA ALA A 757 40.13 -13.77 -22.09
C ALA A 757 40.12 -12.32 -22.62
N LEU A 758 38.92 -11.71 -22.71
CA LEU A 758 38.75 -10.32 -23.14
C LEU A 758 39.35 -9.29 -22.16
N GLY A 759 39.63 -9.65 -20.90
CA GLY A 759 40.18 -8.72 -19.90
C GLY A 759 39.27 -7.51 -19.59
N GLY A 760 37.97 -7.63 -19.91
CA GLY A 760 37.00 -6.54 -19.87
C GLY A 760 36.45 -6.21 -18.47
N ARG A 761 35.20 -5.75 -18.43
CA ARG A 761 34.45 -5.49 -17.20
C ARG A 761 34.05 -6.79 -16.51
N TYR A 762 33.71 -7.84 -17.25
CA TYR A 762 33.45 -9.15 -16.67
C TYR A 762 34.67 -9.68 -15.92
N TYR A 763 35.87 -9.60 -16.53
CA TYR A 763 37.13 -10.01 -15.90
C TYR A 763 37.41 -9.23 -14.60
N ARG A 764 37.15 -7.92 -14.59
CA ARG A 764 37.26 -7.10 -13.37
C ARG A 764 36.28 -7.53 -12.28
N LEU A 765 35.03 -7.82 -12.65
CA LEU A 765 34.04 -8.39 -11.72
C LEU A 765 34.53 -9.74 -11.18
N ALA A 766 35.08 -10.60 -12.05
CA ALA A 766 35.59 -11.92 -11.68
C ALA A 766 36.75 -11.85 -10.67
N LEU A 767 37.65 -10.86 -10.81
CA LEU A 767 38.77 -10.63 -9.88
C LEU A 767 38.38 -9.97 -8.55
N GLY A 768 37.09 -9.69 -8.32
CA GLY A 768 36.63 -8.96 -7.13
C GLY A 768 37.12 -7.50 -7.07
N LYS A 769 37.72 -6.98 -8.15
CA LYS A 769 38.13 -5.58 -8.30
C LYS A 769 37.00 -4.81 -8.97
N LEU A 770 36.16 -4.13 -8.19
CA LEU A 770 35.06 -3.36 -8.74
C LEU A 770 35.53 -2.12 -9.54
N ILE A 771 34.65 -1.76 -10.49
CA ILE A 771 34.75 -0.77 -11.57
C ILE A 771 34.73 0.67 -11.06
#